data_AF-B6SWY7-F1
#
_entry.id   AF-B6SWY7-F1
#
_cell.length_a   1.000
_cell.length_b   1.000
_cell.length_c   1.000
_cell.angle_alpha   90.00
_cell.angle_beta   90.00
_cell.angle_gamma   90.00
#
_symmetry.space_group_name_H-M   'P 1'
#
loop_
_entity.id
_entity.type
_entity.pdbx_description
1 polymer ?
#
loop_
_entity_poly.entity_id
_entity_poly.type
_entity_poly.pdbx_seq_one_letter_code
_entity_poly.pdbx_strand_id
1 'polypeptide(L)'
;MPPRALPTTSTPASRRVVYVILAALATAPFLLLLLYSGASRSALCPTSYRAPRRLPYPSVLWSKVPPLPALSTSPHPDLRGSRWIVFTASPHAPRHRPLRAVPGWQVLAVADEATPADWSHPGAVLLTLTDQGRLGFSSVAFLPARGPARKAAAYLFAVQRGARVIYDADARNAVLGGNLTRHFDVDLDQRHGGAVLLQYSHANPNRTIVNPFVHFGQPSIWPRGLPLEKAGELDAEEFYTEIFSGGQFMQQGMCNGLPDVDSVFYFTRKSLEMEAFDFQFDADAPKVALPQGMMTPVNSVNTLFHSPAFWGLALPVSVSPMASDVIRGYWAQRILWEIGGYLVVYPPTVHRIDNVRGHPFDEEKDLHVNVGKLIKFLMEWRSSKLTLFERILDLSYAMTEEGFWSEKDLHFMTAWLQDLVAIGYRQPRLMSLEIDRPRATIGHGDKKGFGPKKLPSVHLGVEEIGEVSTDIGNLIKWRKHFGDIVLIVHCTELVDRTALEWRLLYGRIFRAVVVLSEQSNSDLAVEFSNLTQAYKYLPKVFDRFGGAQGFLFLQDRMVFNYWNLLNADKAKLWITNQVKESWSDVPLHGNNIEWFVNQGDMIKKAVSNFPSQYQDNYRRSVGENNLIRCSSEIFYVPQRYTRDFSDLVKVIGSLDIHHSFAVPMLFLAIDSPSNFESKALTKLVYRADLPSDTTLSTIYTTEAHAVYPVKVQNEMDFVKLIRAMALGDPFLMELV
;
A
#
# COMPACT_ATOMS: atom_id res chain seq x y z
N MET A 1 2.62 -36.80 -84.16
CA MET A 1 1.41 -37.17 -83.39
C MET A 1 1.83 -38.18 -82.32
N PRO A 2 1.46 -37.98 -81.04
CA PRO A 2 2.12 -38.62 -79.89
C PRO A 2 1.52 -40.00 -79.55
N PRO A 3 2.25 -40.85 -78.80
CA PRO A 3 1.87 -41.06 -77.38
C PRO A 3 3.02 -41.36 -76.39
N ARG A 4 2.74 -41.08 -75.10
CA ARG A 4 3.07 -41.78 -73.80
C ARG A 4 4.44 -42.47 -73.59
N ALA A 5 5.06 -42.55 -72.41
CA ALA A 5 4.91 -42.03 -71.05
C ALA A 5 6.07 -42.58 -70.17
N LEU A 6 6.63 -41.74 -69.26
CA LEU A 6 7.20 -42.01 -67.90
C LEU A 6 8.22 -43.16 -67.65
N PRO A 7 8.94 -43.23 -66.50
CA PRO A 7 9.17 -42.25 -65.41
C PRO A 7 10.68 -42.12 -65.01
N THR A 8 11.02 -41.12 -64.18
CA THR A 8 11.97 -41.35 -63.07
C THR A 8 11.78 -40.30 -61.97
N THR A 9 11.73 -40.81 -60.74
CA THR A 9 11.48 -40.15 -59.46
C THR A 9 12.74 -39.54 -58.87
N SER A 10 12.66 -38.32 -58.32
CA SER A 10 13.35 -37.98 -57.06
C SER A 10 12.68 -36.77 -56.40
N THR A 11 12.39 -36.90 -55.11
CA THR A 11 11.49 -36.06 -54.31
C THR A 11 12.19 -34.82 -53.72
N PRO A 12 11.50 -33.67 -53.59
CA PRO A 12 12.06 -32.42 -53.07
C PRO A 12 11.92 -32.28 -51.53
N ALA A 13 12.02 -33.38 -50.78
CA ALA A 13 11.80 -33.39 -49.33
C ALA A 13 13.09 -33.22 -48.50
N SER A 14 14.28 -33.53 -49.05
CA SER A 14 15.51 -33.60 -48.23
C SER A 14 16.20 -32.25 -47.98
N ARG A 15 15.98 -31.22 -48.81
CA ARG A 15 16.66 -29.93 -48.63
C ARG A 15 16.10 -29.11 -47.46
N ARG A 16 14.80 -29.13 -47.19
CA ARG A 16 14.20 -28.36 -46.08
C ARG A 16 14.57 -28.90 -44.71
N VAL A 17 14.70 -30.23 -44.56
CA VAL A 17 15.08 -30.86 -43.30
C VAL A 17 16.54 -30.54 -42.93
N VAL A 18 17.44 -30.48 -43.91
CA VAL A 18 18.85 -30.12 -43.68
C VAL A 18 19.01 -28.67 -43.22
N TYR A 19 18.24 -27.72 -43.77
CA TYR A 19 18.27 -26.33 -43.32
C TYR A 19 17.71 -26.15 -41.89
N VAL A 20 16.67 -26.90 -41.52
CA VAL A 20 16.11 -26.84 -40.15
C VAL A 20 17.07 -27.45 -39.13
N ILE A 21 17.76 -28.54 -39.49
CA ILE A 21 18.75 -29.17 -38.59
C ILE A 21 20.00 -28.28 -38.41
N LEU A 22 20.47 -27.62 -39.48
CA LEU A 22 21.58 -26.67 -39.38
C LEU A 22 21.22 -25.40 -38.57
N ALA A 23 19.98 -24.91 -38.68
CA ALA A 23 19.49 -23.79 -37.86
C ALA A 23 19.32 -24.18 -36.37
N ALA A 24 18.93 -25.43 -36.10
CA ALA A 24 18.81 -25.95 -34.73
C ALA A 24 20.19 -26.16 -34.06
N LEU A 25 21.21 -26.58 -34.83
CA LEU A 25 22.58 -26.76 -34.32
C LEU A 25 23.30 -25.43 -34.05
N ALA A 26 22.93 -24.34 -34.73
CA ALA A 26 23.48 -23.01 -34.48
C ALA A 26 22.86 -22.29 -33.27
N THR A 27 21.64 -22.67 -32.85
CA THR A 27 20.89 -22.01 -31.77
C THR A 27 21.09 -22.69 -30.40
N ALA A 28 21.47 -23.97 -30.38
CA ALA A 28 21.71 -24.72 -29.14
C ALA A 28 22.83 -24.14 -28.23
N PRO A 29 23.98 -23.64 -28.74
CA PRO A 29 25.00 -23.01 -27.89
C PRO A 29 24.55 -21.67 -27.32
N PHE A 30 23.68 -20.96 -28.03
CA PHE A 30 23.19 -19.63 -27.66
C PHE A 30 22.12 -19.70 -26.55
N LEU A 31 21.26 -20.73 -26.59
CA LEU A 31 20.28 -21.01 -25.54
C LEU A 31 20.93 -21.55 -24.26
N LEU A 32 22.01 -22.33 -24.37
CA LEU A 32 22.76 -22.82 -23.21
C LEU A 32 23.51 -21.70 -22.48
N LEU A 33 24.01 -20.70 -23.20
CA LEU A 33 24.62 -19.49 -22.61
C LEU A 33 23.60 -18.63 -21.85
N LEU A 34 22.39 -18.47 -22.39
CA LEU A 34 21.28 -17.74 -21.74
C LEU A 34 20.75 -18.42 -20.48
N LEU A 35 20.86 -19.75 -20.38
CA LEU A 35 20.38 -20.51 -19.22
C LEU A 35 21.44 -20.62 -18.10
N TYR A 36 22.73 -20.49 -18.40
CA TYR A 36 23.81 -20.56 -17.41
C TYR A 36 24.27 -19.19 -16.88
N SER A 37 24.08 -18.10 -17.62
CA SER A 37 24.30 -16.75 -17.10
C SER A 37 22.97 -16.16 -16.62
N GLY A 38 22.74 -16.12 -15.31
CA GLY A 38 21.60 -15.46 -14.67
C GLY A 38 21.62 -13.94 -14.86
N ALA A 39 21.46 -13.47 -16.10
CA ALA A 39 21.49 -12.06 -16.47
C ALA A 39 20.11 -11.58 -16.93
N SER A 40 19.66 -10.51 -16.28
CA SER A 40 18.41 -9.78 -16.53
C SER A 40 18.17 -9.43 -18.00
N ARG A 41 16.91 -9.47 -18.44
CA ARG A 41 16.42 -9.13 -19.79
C ARG A 41 16.53 -7.62 -20.07
N SER A 42 17.75 -7.11 -20.24
CA SER A 42 17.99 -5.72 -20.66
C SER A 42 19.11 -5.55 -21.68
N ALA A 43 19.64 -6.63 -22.26
CA ALA A 43 20.87 -6.61 -23.05
C ALA A 43 20.68 -6.74 -24.57
N LEU A 44 19.71 -6.04 -25.17
CA LEU A 44 19.58 -5.90 -26.63
C LEU A 44 19.24 -4.45 -27.02
N CYS A 45 20.12 -3.52 -26.64
CA CYS A 45 20.29 -2.22 -27.30
C CYS A 45 21.80 -1.93 -27.29
N PRO A 46 22.44 -1.54 -28.41
CA PRO A 46 23.82 -1.10 -28.39
C PRO A 46 23.85 0.33 -27.85
N THR A 47 23.68 0.49 -26.54
CA THR A 47 24.15 1.69 -25.86
C THR A 47 25.66 1.57 -25.71
N SER A 48 26.36 2.64 -26.09
CA SER A 48 27.80 2.76 -25.91
C SER A 48 28.17 2.48 -24.45
N TYR A 49 28.82 1.35 -24.18
CA TYR A 49 29.49 1.11 -22.91
C TYR A 49 30.68 2.10 -22.82
N ARG A 50 30.39 3.32 -22.37
CA ARG A 50 31.41 4.19 -21.76
C ARG A 50 31.79 3.52 -20.44
N ALA A 51 33.08 3.25 -20.24
CA ALA A 51 33.59 2.88 -18.93
C ALA A 51 33.05 3.87 -17.87
N PRO A 52 32.62 3.41 -16.68
CA PRO A 52 32.07 4.30 -15.67
C PRO A 52 33.13 5.35 -15.33
N ARG A 53 32.80 6.62 -15.58
CA ARG A 53 33.66 7.75 -15.23
C ARG A 53 33.72 7.77 -13.71
N ARG A 54 34.85 7.37 -13.11
CA ARG A 54 35.03 7.44 -11.65
C ARG A 54 34.81 8.87 -11.20
N LEU A 55 33.80 9.10 -10.36
CA LEU A 55 33.54 10.40 -9.77
C LEU A 55 34.76 10.77 -8.90
N PRO A 56 35.36 11.96 -9.06
CA PRO A 56 36.47 12.37 -8.21
C PRO A 56 35.95 12.63 -6.79
N TYR A 57 36.59 12.04 -5.79
CA TYR A 57 36.26 12.31 -4.39
C TYR A 57 36.64 13.76 -4.04
N PRO A 58 35.73 14.56 -3.44
CA PRO A 58 36.00 15.96 -3.12
C PRO A 58 37.03 16.06 -1.99
N SER A 59 38.16 16.74 -2.24
CA SER A 59 39.15 17.05 -1.20
C SER A 59 38.97 18.50 -0.73
N VAL A 60 38.51 18.67 0.50
CA VAL A 60 38.41 20.01 1.13
C VAL A 60 39.42 20.10 2.26
N LEU A 61 40.28 21.11 2.22
CA LEU A 61 41.17 21.41 3.32
C LEU A 61 40.50 22.40 4.28
N TRP A 62 39.75 21.87 5.26
CA TRP A 62 38.90 22.64 6.17
C TRP A 62 39.61 23.80 6.90
N SER A 63 40.91 23.63 7.21
CA SER A 63 41.73 24.65 7.87
C SER A 63 42.06 25.87 6.99
N LYS A 64 41.86 25.77 5.67
CA LYS A 64 42.13 26.85 4.70
C LYS A 64 40.87 27.47 4.11
N VAL A 65 39.68 27.09 4.59
CA VAL A 65 38.44 27.76 4.14
C VAL A 65 38.49 29.21 4.66
N PRO A 66 38.51 30.22 3.76
CA PRO A 66 38.62 31.60 4.19
C PRO A 66 37.34 32.03 4.93
N PRO A 67 37.45 32.86 5.97
CA PRO A 67 36.27 33.47 6.57
C PRO A 67 35.57 34.34 5.54
N LEU A 68 34.24 34.39 5.59
CA LEU A 68 33.48 35.23 4.68
C LEU A 68 33.82 36.70 4.94
N PRO A 69 34.20 37.49 3.92
CA PRO A 69 34.53 38.90 4.11
C PRO A 69 33.34 39.68 4.69
N ALA A 70 33.63 40.66 5.54
CA ALA A 70 32.61 41.57 6.02
C ALA A 70 32.03 42.36 4.83
N LEU A 71 30.77 42.10 4.48
CA LEU A 71 30.08 42.83 3.41
C LEU A 71 29.91 44.29 3.83
N SER A 72 30.43 45.22 3.02
CA SER A 72 30.29 46.67 3.25
C SER A 72 28.82 47.12 3.30
N THR A 73 27.92 46.39 2.64
CA THR A 73 26.47 46.58 2.62
C THR A 73 25.75 45.23 2.64
N SER A 74 25.77 44.56 3.80
CA SER A 74 24.98 43.34 3.97
C SER A 74 23.48 43.65 3.88
N PRO A 75 22.66 42.86 3.15
CA PRO A 75 21.21 43.04 3.18
C PRO A 75 20.71 42.84 4.61
N HIS A 76 19.83 43.75 5.08
CA HIS A 76 19.20 43.74 6.41
C HIS A 76 20.22 43.66 7.58
N PRO A 77 21.06 44.69 7.79
CA PRO A 77 22.18 44.65 8.74
C PRO A 77 21.74 44.47 10.21
N ASP A 78 20.57 45.01 10.55
CA ASP A 78 20.02 45.01 11.91
C ASP A 78 19.36 43.68 12.29
N LEU A 79 19.11 42.79 11.32
CA LEU A 79 18.41 41.53 11.55
C LEU A 79 19.36 40.51 12.21
N ARG A 80 19.25 40.38 13.53
CA ARG A 80 20.03 39.44 14.36
C ARG A 80 19.16 38.80 15.42
N GLY A 81 19.48 37.57 15.80
CA GLY A 81 18.72 36.87 16.84
C GLY A 81 19.11 35.41 16.99
N SER A 82 18.69 34.79 18.09
CA SER A 82 18.95 33.38 18.37
C SER A 82 17.89 32.42 17.81
N ARG A 83 16.70 32.92 17.48
CA ARG A 83 15.56 32.11 17.04
C ARG A 83 15.03 32.65 15.72
N TRP A 84 14.95 31.78 14.71
CA TRP A 84 14.59 32.15 13.34
C TRP A 84 13.47 31.28 12.80
N ILE A 85 12.51 31.89 12.11
CA ILE A 85 11.51 31.22 11.29
C ILE A 85 11.88 31.48 9.84
N VAL A 86 12.05 30.43 9.05
CA VAL A 86 12.45 30.52 7.64
C VAL A 86 11.43 29.81 6.78
N PHE A 87 10.93 30.48 5.74
CA PHE A 87 9.99 29.91 4.78
C PHE A 87 10.18 30.52 3.38
N THR A 88 9.62 29.88 2.35
CA THR A 88 9.64 30.40 0.96
C THR A 88 8.59 31.49 0.76
N ALA A 89 8.95 32.56 0.06
CA ALA A 89 8.04 33.63 -0.34
C ALA A 89 7.10 33.16 -1.48
N SER A 90 6.12 32.32 -1.13
CA SER A 90 5.18 31.78 -2.10
C SER A 90 4.34 32.87 -2.78
N PRO A 91 4.04 32.74 -4.09
CA PRO A 91 3.17 33.65 -4.83
C PRO A 91 1.69 33.61 -4.39
N HIS A 92 1.30 32.75 -3.45
CA HIS A 92 -0.09 32.71 -2.96
C HIS A 92 -0.55 34.05 -2.36
N ALA A 93 -1.83 34.37 -2.51
CA ALA A 93 -2.42 35.58 -1.94
C ALA A 93 -2.26 35.63 -0.41
N PRO A 94 -2.20 36.83 0.22
CA PRO A 94 -1.94 36.97 1.65
C PRO A 94 -2.84 36.13 2.56
N ARG A 95 -4.12 35.95 2.21
CA ARG A 95 -5.08 35.11 2.96
C ARG A 95 -4.67 33.63 3.08
N HIS A 96 -3.80 33.16 2.20
CA HIS A 96 -3.30 31.78 2.19
C HIS A 96 -1.98 31.64 2.97
N ARG A 97 -1.52 32.71 3.63
CA ARG A 97 -0.27 32.74 4.40
C ARG A 97 -0.56 33.18 5.86
N PRO A 98 -1.21 32.31 6.68
CA PRO A 98 -1.61 32.63 8.04
C PRO A 98 -0.43 32.64 9.04
N LEU A 99 0.78 32.26 8.63
CA LEU A 99 1.96 32.35 9.49
C LEU A 99 2.11 33.80 9.96
N ARG A 100 2.22 34.02 11.28
CA ARG A 100 2.35 35.37 11.85
C ARG A 100 3.72 35.53 12.50
N ALA A 101 4.09 36.78 12.76
CA ALA A 101 5.21 37.09 13.62
C ALA A 101 5.02 36.42 15.00
N VAL A 102 6.03 35.68 15.44
CA VAL A 102 6.05 35.05 16.76
C VAL A 102 6.98 35.87 17.66
N PRO A 103 6.53 36.33 18.84
CA PRO A 103 7.38 37.12 19.72
C PRO A 103 8.72 36.46 20.02
N GLY A 104 9.82 37.21 19.86
CA GLY A 104 11.18 36.71 20.10
C GLY A 104 11.78 35.87 18.97
N TRP A 105 11.11 35.78 17.82
CA TRP A 105 11.63 35.12 16.62
C TRP A 105 11.85 36.11 15.48
N GLN A 106 12.97 35.95 14.78
CA GLN A 106 13.22 36.64 13.51
C GLN A 106 12.52 35.86 12.40
N VAL A 107 11.68 36.54 11.62
CA VAL A 107 10.90 35.89 10.55
C VAL A 107 11.49 36.28 9.20
N LEU A 108 11.98 35.31 8.46
CA LEU A 108 12.70 35.50 7.21
C LEU A 108 12.04 34.69 6.09
N ALA A 109 11.57 35.39 5.06
CA ALA A 109 11.07 34.79 3.83
C ALA A 109 12.18 34.82 2.76
N VAL A 110 12.33 33.73 2.00
CA VAL A 110 13.27 33.67 0.88
C VAL A 110 12.55 33.72 -0.46
N ALA A 111 12.94 34.66 -1.32
CA ALA A 111 12.40 34.77 -2.65
C ALA A 111 12.98 33.70 -3.60
N ASP A 112 12.19 33.34 -4.60
CA ASP A 112 12.61 32.63 -5.79
C ASP A 112 12.11 33.37 -7.04
N GLU A 113 12.33 32.81 -8.23
CA GLU A 113 11.94 33.44 -9.49
C GLU A 113 10.41 33.60 -9.64
N ALA A 114 9.61 32.81 -8.92
CA ALA A 114 8.15 32.89 -8.95
C ALA A 114 7.60 33.93 -7.95
N THR A 115 8.46 34.53 -7.12
CA THR A 115 8.05 35.51 -6.10
C THR A 115 7.67 36.85 -6.77
N PRO A 116 6.44 37.37 -6.56
CA PRO A 116 6.03 38.67 -7.07
C PRO A 116 6.92 39.83 -6.57
N ALA A 117 7.11 40.86 -7.39
CA ALA A 117 7.94 42.02 -7.03
C ALA A 117 7.38 42.85 -5.86
N ASP A 118 6.06 42.86 -5.69
CA ASP A 118 5.32 43.54 -4.63
C ASP A 118 5.03 42.61 -3.42
N TRP A 119 5.67 41.44 -3.37
CA TRP A 119 5.45 40.48 -2.30
C TRP A 119 5.81 41.08 -0.94
N SER A 120 4.89 40.96 0.01
CA SER A 120 5.11 41.34 1.40
C SER A 120 4.37 40.40 2.34
N HIS A 121 4.87 40.28 3.58
CA HIS A 121 4.27 39.47 4.61
C HIS A 121 4.48 40.14 5.98
N PRO A 122 3.41 40.36 6.77
CA PRO A 122 3.52 41.07 8.04
C PRO A 122 4.57 40.48 8.98
N GLY A 123 5.49 41.34 9.43
CA GLY A 123 6.57 40.98 10.37
C GLY A 123 7.67 40.08 9.81
N ALA A 124 7.64 39.75 8.51
CA ALA A 124 8.69 38.99 7.84
C ALA A 124 9.59 39.90 7.01
N VAL A 125 10.89 39.65 7.07
CA VAL A 125 11.87 40.26 6.16
C VAL A 125 11.98 39.38 4.92
N LEU A 126 11.99 39.99 3.72
CA LEU A 126 12.20 39.28 2.47
C LEU A 126 13.68 39.30 2.08
N LEU A 127 14.23 38.13 1.78
CA LEU A 127 15.55 37.95 1.19
C LEU A 127 15.39 37.73 -0.33
N THR A 128 15.53 38.82 -1.10
CA THR A 128 15.34 38.80 -2.56
C THR A 128 16.43 37.99 -3.27
N LEU A 129 16.22 37.62 -4.54
CA LEU A 129 17.27 36.97 -5.34
C LEU A 129 18.55 37.84 -5.45
N THR A 130 18.38 39.17 -5.54
CA THR A 130 19.49 40.12 -5.54
C THR A 130 20.24 40.11 -4.20
N ASP A 131 19.50 40.06 -3.08
CA ASP A 131 20.12 39.97 -1.75
C ASP A 131 20.90 38.66 -1.61
N GLN A 132 20.31 37.53 -2.01
CA GLN A 132 20.95 36.21 -1.97
C GLN A 132 22.30 36.20 -2.72
N GLY A 133 22.35 36.81 -3.91
CA GLY A 133 23.59 36.92 -4.68
C GLY A 133 24.67 37.80 -4.04
N ARG A 134 24.28 38.75 -3.18
CA ARG A 134 25.20 39.65 -2.46
C ARG A 134 25.75 39.03 -1.17
N LEU A 135 25.24 37.88 -0.72
CA LEU A 135 25.68 37.24 0.52
C LEU A 135 27.09 36.63 0.41
N GLY A 136 27.56 36.33 -0.79
CA GLY A 136 28.90 35.76 -1.01
C GLY A 136 29.03 34.26 -0.70
N PHE A 137 27.91 33.57 -0.45
CA PHE A 137 27.88 32.13 -0.22
C PHE A 137 28.10 31.35 -1.53
N SER A 138 29.08 30.44 -1.52
CA SER A 138 29.41 29.62 -2.70
C SER A 138 28.30 28.63 -3.05
N SER A 139 27.60 28.10 -2.05
CA SER A 139 26.46 27.20 -2.22
C SER A 139 25.28 27.82 -2.97
N VAL A 140 25.10 29.14 -2.91
CA VAL A 140 24.01 29.86 -3.59
C VAL A 140 24.08 29.69 -5.10
N ALA A 141 25.28 29.51 -5.66
CA ALA A 141 25.50 29.30 -7.09
C ALA A 141 24.89 27.99 -7.62
N PHE A 142 24.63 27.00 -6.76
CA PHE A 142 24.05 25.72 -7.15
C PHE A 142 22.52 25.66 -7.01
N LEU A 143 21.93 26.64 -6.33
CA LEU A 143 20.51 26.65 -6.01
C LEU A 143 19.67 26.80 -7.29
N PRO A 144 18.58 26.02 -7.45
CA PRO A 144 17.67 26.17 -8.58
C PRO A 144 17.03 27.56 -8.59
N ALA A 145 16.52 27.99 -9.75
CA ALA A 145 15.85 29.29 -9.87
C ALA A 145 14.54 29.36 -9.05
N ARG A 146 13.85 28.22 -8.88
CA ARG A 146 12.57 28.08 -8.18
C ARG A 146 12.62 26.98 -7.13
N GLY A 147 11.78 27.09 -6.11
CA GLY A 147 11.50 26.01 -5.17
C GLY A 147 12.22 26.10 -3.82
N PRO A 148 11.94 25.13 -2.93
CA PRO A 148 12.29 25.19 -1.51
C PRO A 148 13.78 25.14 -1.22
N ALA A 149 14.61 24.61 -2.13
CA ALA A 149 16.07 24.58 -1.95
C ALA A 149 16.68 25.98 -1.75
N ARG A 150 16.01 27.04 -2.23
CA ARG A 150 16.39 28.44 -1.98
C ARG A 150 16.48 28.79 -0.50
N LYS A 151 15.77 28.09 0.39
CA LYS A 151 15.87 28.29 1.85
C LYS A 151 17.29 28.11 2.38
N ALA A 152 18.17 27.38 1.70
CA ALA A 152 19.59 27.26 2.05
C ALA A 152 20.27 28.64 2.21
N ALA A 153 19.97 29.61 1.34
CA ALA A 153 20.53 30.96 1.44
C ALA A 153 20.07 31.67 2.73
N ALA A 154 18.79 31.52 3.07
CA ALA A 154 18.19 32.08 4.28
C ALA A 154 18.69 31.39 5.56
N TYR A 155 18.96 30.08 5.51
CA TYR A 155 19.57 29.36 6.62
C TYR A 155 20.98 29.86 6.92
N LEU A 156 21.85 29.94 5.91
CA LEU A 156 23.20 30.47 6.10
C LEU A 156 23.18 31.92 6.61
N PHE A 157 22.27 32.73 6.08
CA PHE A 157 22.05 34.08 6.58
C PHE A 157 21.67 34.06 8.08
N ALA A 158 20.69 33.25 8.49
CA ALA A 158 20.27 33.12 9.87
C ALA A 158 21.42 32.66 10.79
N VAL A 159 22.20 31.65 10.37
CA VAL A 159 23.36 31.14 11.11
C VAL A 159 24.41 32.22 11.28
N GLN A 160 24.75 32.95 10.21
CA GLN A 160 25.68 34.08 10.26
C GLN A 160 25.20 35.19 11.22
N ARG A 161 23.88 35.33 11.38
CA ARG A 161 23.24 36.34 12.24
C ARG A 161 22.93 35.86 13.67
N GLY A 162 23.53 34.74 14.07
CA GLY A 162 23.53 34.27 15.46
C GLY A 162 22.42 33.28 15.79
N ALA A 163 21.79 32.65 14.79
CA ALA A 163 20.81 31.60 15.03
C ALA A 163 21.39 30.50 15.95
N ARG A 164 20.58 30.10 16.93
CA ARG A 164 20.77 28.89 17.73
C ARG A 164 19.71 27.84 17.41
N VAL A 165 18.55 28.32 16.98
CA VAL A 165 17.40 27.50 16.56
C VAL A 165 16.81 28.08 15.29
N ILE A 166 16.52 27.22 14.32
CA ILE A 166 15.85 27.56 13.06
C ILE A 166 14.60 26.68 12.93
N TYR A 167 13.45 27.30 12.77
CA TYR A 167 12.19 26.66 12.41
C TYR A 167 12.00 26.75 10.90
N ASP A 168 12.15 25.60 10.22
CA ASP A 168 11.90 25.41 8.80
C ASP A 168 10.39 25.25 8.58
N ALA A 169 9.78 26.32 8.06
CA ALA A 169 8.34 26.52 8.02
C ALA A 169 7.77 26.58 6.58
N ASP A 170 6.45 26.40 6.49
CA ASP A 170 5.61 26.75 5.33
C ASP A 170 4.76 27.99 5.69
N ALA A 171 4.60 28.92 4.74
CA ALA A 171 3.81 30.12 4.93
C ALA A 171 2.34 29.83 5.29
N ARG A 172 1.82 28.65 4.90
CA ARG A 172 0.46 28.16 5.16
C ARG A 172 0.21 27.76 6.62
N ASN A 173 1.24 27.73 7.46
CA ASN A 173 1.12 27.26 8.85
C ASN A 173 0.62 28.35 9.79
N ALA A 174 -0.51 28.12 10.45
CA ALA A 174 -0.94 28.87 11.64
C ALA A 174 -0.37 28.20 12.90
N VAL A 175 0.52 28.89 13.63
CA VAL A 175 1.09 28.38 14.88
C VAL A 175 -0.01 28.26 15.94
N LEU A 176 -0.22 27.07 16.50
CA LEU A 176 -1.26 26.85 17.51
C LEU A 176 -0.96 27.71 18.75
N GLY A 177 -1.94 28.45 19.23
CA GLY A 177 -1.75 29.38 20.36
C GLY A 177 -0.74 30.51 20.13
N GLY A 178 -0.25 30.71 18.90
CA GLY A 178 0.66 31.80 18.51
C GLY A 178 2.05 31.76 19.14
N ASN A 179 2.49 30.62 19.71
CA ASN A 179 3.76 30.54 20.42
C ASN A 179 4.50 29.21 20.17
N LEU A 180 5.53 29.24 19.34
CA LEU A 180 6.38 28.08 19.05
C LEU A 180 7.14 27.54 20.27
N THR A 181 7.48 28.39 21.24
CA THR A 181 8.27 27.95 22.41
C THR A 181 7.45 27.16 23.42
N ARG A 182 6.11 27.14 23.27
CA ARG A 182 5.23 26.27 24.07
C ARG A 182 5.13 24.87 23.48
N HIS A 183 5.40 24.74 22.18
CA HIS A 183 5.23 23.49 21.44
C HIS A 183 6.54 22.76 21.20
N PHE A 184 7.60 23.50 20.87
CA PHE A 184 8.93 22.95 20.66
C PHE A 184 9.88 23.26 21.81
N ASP A 185 10.84 22.37 22.03
CA ASP A 185 11.91 22.60 23.01
C ASP A 185 13.00 23.46 22.35
N VAL A 186 12.93 24.76 22.57
CA VAL A 186 13.86 25.76 22.00
C VAL A 186 15.14 25.94 22.82
N ASP A 187 15.22 25.29 23.98
CA ASP A 187 16.40 25.21 24.82
C ASP A 187 16.60 23.76 25.27
N LEU A 188 17.79 23.22 25.05
CA LEU A 188 18.15 21.84 25.36
C LEU A 188 19.19 21.75 26.48
N ASP A 189 19.45 22.84 27.21
CA ASP A 189 20.47 22.86 28.26
C ASP A 189 20.12 21.87 29.40
N GLN A 190 20.95 20.82 29.52
CA GLN A 190 20.74 19.66 30.41
C GLN A 190 20.84 19.99 31.91
N ARG A 191 21.26 21.21 32.27
CA ARG A 191 21.47 21.65 33.67
C ARG A 191 20.20 21.60 34.53
N HIS A 192 19.02 21.55 33.91
CA HIS A 192 17.73 21.53 34.60
C HIS A 192 17.16 20.12 34.81
N GLY A 193 17.88 19.06 34.45
CA GLY A 193 17.36 17.69 34.45
C GLY A 193 16.34 17.53 33.33
N GLY A 194 16.77 16.94 32.20
CA GLY A 194 15.93 16.84 31.00
C GLY A 194 14.60 16.14 31.27
N ALA A 195 13.52 16.63 30.67
CA ALA A 195 12.22 15.95 30.66
C ALA A 195 12.37 14.53 30.10
N VAL A 196 11.59 13.59 30.63
CA VAL A 196 11.51 12.24 30.09
C VAL A 196 10.69 12.25 28.80
N LEU A 197 11.23 11.61 27.77
CA LEU A 197 10.58 11.41 26.47
C LEU A 197 10.29 9.92 26.29
N LEU A 198 9.20 9.59 25.60
CA LEU A 198 9.04 8.24 25.09
C LEU A 198 10.01 8.01 23.93
N GLN A 199 10.44 6.77 23.73
CA GLN A 199 11.24 6.33 22.59
C GLN A 199 10.62 5.05 22.01
N TYR A 200 10.52 4.98 20.67
CA TYR A 200 10.04 3.78 20.00
C TYR A 200 10.86 2.54 20.37
N SER A 201 10.21 1.38 20.41
CA SER A 201 10.88 0.13 20.74
C SER A 201 11.91 -0.25 19.68
N HIS A 202 13.12 -0.56 20.14
CA HIS A 202 14.18 -1.18 19.33
C HIS A 202 14.25 -2.71 19.49
N ALA A 203 13.19 -3.34 20.03
CA ALA A 203 13.17 -4.79 20.23
C ALA A 203 13.23 -5.58 18.91
N ASN A 204 12.64 -5.05 17.84
CA ASN A 204 12.70 -5.64 16.51
C ASN A 204 13.81 -4.96 15.67
N PRO A 205 14.97 -5.59 15.45
CA PRO A 205 16.06 -4.99 14.68
C PRO A 205 15.75 -4.82 13.19
N ASN A 206 14.74 -5.54 12.68
CA ASN A 206 14.33 -5.44 11.27
C ASN A 206 13.39 -4.24 11.01
N ARG A 207 12.89 -3.58 12.05
CA ARG A 207 12.03 -2.40 11.93
C ARG A 207 12.88 -1.13 11.87
N THR A 208 13.18 -0.71 10.65
CA THR A 208 14.06 0.44 10.37
C THR A 208 13.30 1.73 10.10
N ILE A 209 11.97 1.68 10.00
CA ILE A 209 11.11 2.81 9.73
C ILE A 209 9.78 2.71 10.50
N VAL A 210 9.18 3.85 10.81
CA VAL A 210 7.87 3.96 11.46
C VAL A 210 7.02 5.06 10.83
N ASN A 211 5.70 4.87 10.80
CA ASN A 211 4.74 5.94 10.57
C ASN A 211 4.43 6.64 11.91
N PRO A 212 4.91 7.87 12.14
CA PRO A 212 4.71 8.54 13.41
C PRO A 212 3.26 8.98 13.62
N PHE A 213 2.44 9.11 12.57
CA PHE A 213 1.06 9.58 12.68
C PHE A 213 0.19 8.63 13.51
N VAL A 214 0.51 7.33 13.52
CA VAL A 214 -0.13 6.32 14.38
C VAL A 214 -0.04 6.70 15.86
N HIS A 215 1.13 7.14 16.33
CA HIS A 215 1.35 7.55 17.72
C HIS A 215 0.54 8.80 18.10
N PHE A 216 0.18 9.63 17.13
CA PHE A 216 -0.61 10.84 17.33
C PHE A 216 -2.06 10.66 16.89
N GLY A 217 -2.56 9.42 16.94
CA GLY A 217 -3.99 9.11 16.80
C GLY A 217 -4.49 8.93 15.38
N GLN A 218 -3.61 8.99 14.38
CA GLN A 218 -3.95 8.94 12.95
C GLN A 218 -3.35 7.72 12.25
N PRO A 219 -3.86 6.50 12.50
CA PRO A 219 -3.29 5.29 11.93
C PRO A 219 -3.47 5.21 10.41
N SER A 220 -4.55 5.76 9.85
CA SER A 220 -4.87 5.69 8.42
C SER A 220 -4.13 6.70 7.55
N ILE A 221 -3.40 7.64 8.15
CA ILE A 221 -2.66 8.70 7.44
C ILE A 221 -1.18 8.37 7.51
N TRP A 222 -0.44 8.60 6.42
CA TRP A 222 1.02 8.46 6.42
C TRP A 222 1.71 9.72 5.88
N PRO A 223 2.91 10.04 6.37
CA PRO A 223 3.67 11.17 5.87
C PRO A 223 4.24 10.90 4.47
N ARG A 224 4.38 11.97 3.69
CA ARG A 224 5.08 11.94 2.40
C ARG A 224 6.49 11.39 2.57
N GLY A 225 6.84 10.40 1.74
CA GLY A 225 8.14 9.75 1.81
C GLY A 225 8.20 8.53 2.73
N LEU A 226 7.08 8.07 3.29
CA LEU A 226 6.99 6.72 3.84
C LEU A 226 6.97 5.72 2.68
N PRO A 227 7.77 4.63 2.68
CA PRO A 227 7.64 3.56 1.70
C PRO A 227 6.21 3.04 1.69
N LEU A 228 5.60 2.94 0.49
CA LEU A 228 4.18 2.60 0.35
C LEU A 228 3.85 1.21 0.91
N GLU A 229 4.80 0.27 0.87
CA GLU A 229 4.68 -1.05 1.50
C GLU A 229 4.53 -0.99 3.03
N LYS A 230 4.86 0.15 3.65
CA LYS A 230 4.70 0.41 5.10
C LYS A 230 3.45 1.22 5.44
N ALA A 231 2.76 1.79 4.45
CA ALA A 231 1.55 2.58 4.68
C ALA A 231 0.38 1.77 5.26
N GLY A 232 0.38 0.44 5.09
CA GLY A 232 -0.61 -0.47 5.66
C GLY A 232 -0.34 -0.92 7.10
N GLU A 233 0.77 -0.51 7.71
CA GLU A 233 1.09 -0.84 9.11
C GLU A 233 0.35 0.15 10.04
N LEU A 234 -0.85 -0.24 10.49
CA LEU A 234 -1.77 0.63 11.25
C LEU A 234 -1.69 0.43 12.78
N ASP A 235 -0.94 -0.58 13.22
CA ASP A 235 -0.90 -0.99 14.62
C ASP A 235 -0.15 0.02 15.48
N ALA A 236 -0.73 0.34 16.64
CA ALA A 236 -0.07 1.14 17.66
C ALA A 236 1.11 0.36 18.26
N GLU A 237 2.06 1.10 18.84
CA GLU A 237 3.21 0.47 19.49
C GLU A 237 2.77 -0.34 20.71
N GLU A 238 3.23 -1.58 20.82
CA GLU A 238 2.94 -2.44 21.98
C GLU A 238 3.48 -1.82 23.28
N PHE A 239 4.69 -1.26 23.22
CA PHE A 239 5.32 -0.55 24.32
C PHE A 239 6.41 0.39 23.81
N TYR A 240 6.67 1.43 24.59
CA TYR A 240 7.78 2.36 24.42
C TYR A 240 8.87 2.09 25.46
N THR A 241 10.01 2.73 25.27
CA THR A 241 11.02 2.94 26.33
C THR A 241 11.05 4.42 26.70
N GLU A 242 11.78 4.78 27.75
CA GLU A 242 11.92 6.17 28.21
C GLU A 242 13.38 6.63 28.08
N ILE A 243 13.60 7.86 27.59
CA ILE A 243 14.91 8.50 27.52
C ILE A 243 14.86 9.91 28.08
N PHE A 244 16.01 10.45 28.51
CA PHE A 244 16.11 11.84 28.91
C PHE A 244 16.25 12.78 27.71
N SER A 245 15.66 13.97 27.82
CA SER A 245 15.81 15.00 26.81
C SER A 245 17.22 15.60 26.75
N GLY A 246 17.53 16.26 25.63
CA GLY A 246 18.79 16.97 25.41
C GLY A 246 19.48 16.61 24.10
N GLY A 247 19.13 15.49 23.47
CA GLY A 247 19.64 15.07 22.15
C GLY A 247 18.70 15.33 20.99
N GLN A 248 17.54 15.97 21.21
CA GLN A 248 16.55 16.27 20.17
C GLN A 248 16.96 17.43 19.25
N PHE A 249 18.08 17.29 18.54
CA PHE A 249 18.64 18.33 17.66
C PHE A 249 17.78 18.59 16.42
N MET A 250 16.93 17.64 16.05
CA MET A 250 15.85 17.81 15.08
C MET A 250 14.51 17.48 15.73
N GLN A 251 13.54 18.36 15.56
CA GLN A 251 12.19 18.24 16.12
C GLN A 251 11.17 18.39 15.00
N GLN A 252 10.43 17.33 14.68
CA GLN A 252 9.34 17.36 13.69
C GLN A 252 8.02 17.57 14.44
N GLY A 253 7.30 18.65 14.13
CA GLY A 253 5.96 18.87 14.68
C GLY A 253 4.87 18.21 13.85
N MET A 254 3.84 17.70 14.51
CA MET A 254 2.59 17.32 13.84
C MET A 254 1.84 18.56 13.35
N CYS A 255 1.06 18.37 12.29
CA CYS A 255 0.41 19.44 11.57
C CYS A 255 -1.07 19.11 11.41
N ASN A 256 -1.94 19.80 12.16
CA ASN A 256 -3.38 19.74 11.92
C ASN A 256 -3.72 20.39 10.57
N GLY A 257 -4.94 20.20 10.06
CA GLY A 257 -5.31 20.66 8.74
C GLY A 257 -4.84 19.70 7.65
N LEU A 258 -3.96 20.18 6.77
CA LEU A 258 -3.25 19.40 5.76
C LEU A 258 -1.83 19.03 6.22
N PRO A 259 -1.63 17.88 6.88
CA PRO A 259 -0.30 17.34 7.12
C PRO A 259 0.42 17.07 5.78
N ASP A 260 1.73 16.91 5.86
CA ASP A 260 2.55 16.64 4.69
C ASP A 260 2.40 15.17 4.26
N VAL A 261 1.42 14.94 3.37
CA VAL A 261 1.03 13.64 2.81
C VAL A 261 1.47 13.56 1.34
N ASP A 262 1.68 12.35 0.84
CA ASP A 262 2.04 12.16 -0.58
C ASP A 262 0.84 12.31 -1.51
N SER A 263 1.12 12.41 -2.81
CA SER A 263 0.11 12.54 -3.85
C SER A 263 -0.84 11.33 -3.91
N VAL A 264 -0.35 10.11 -3.59
CA VAL A 264 -1.18 8.91 -3.54
C VAL A 264 -2.25 9.05 -2.47
N PHE A 265 -1.88 9.41 -1.24
CA PHE A 265 -2.82 9.71 -0.18
C PHE A 265 -3.75 10.86 -0.59
N TYR A 266 -3.19 11.98 -1.03
CA TYR A 266 -3.97 13.19 -1.33
C TYR A 266 -5.06 12.91 -2.37
N PHE A 267 -4.71 12.33 -3.53
CA PHE A 267 -5.67 12.10 -4.61
C PHE A 267 -6.59 10.91 -4.37
N THR A 268 -6.19 9.93 -3.56
CA THR A 268 -7.07 8.78 -3.25
C THR A 268 -8.05 9.06 -2.11
N ARG A 269 -7.81 10.10 -1.30
CA ARG A 269 -8.61 10.42 -0.11
C ARG A 269 -9.43 11.70 -0.22
N LYS A 270 -9.17 12.52 -1.24
CA LYS A 270 -9.89 13.77 -1.46
C LYS A 270 -11.12 13.51 -2.33
N SER A 271 -12.30 13.50 -1.69
CA SER A 271 -13.59 13.16 -2.33
C SER A 271 -14.05 14.21 -3.36
N LEU A 272 -13.81 15.50 -3.09
CA LEU A 272 -14.18 16.61 -3.97
C LEU A 272 -13.03 17.63 -4.04
N GLU A 273 -12.72 18.17 -5.23
CA GLU A 273 -11.62 19.16 -5.41
C GLU A 273 -11.77 20.42 -4.53
N MET A 274 -13.00 20.73 -4.09
CA MET A 274 -13.36 21.94 -3.34
C MET A 274 -13.34 21.78 -1.81
N GLU A 275 -13.29 20.56 -1.28
CA GLU A 275 -13.25 20.34 0.18
C GLU A 275 -11.80 20.38 0.68
N ALA A 276 -11.56 21.12 1.76
CA ALA A 276 -10.26 21.25 2.38
C ALA A 276 -10.08 20.14 3.42
N PHE A 277 -8.95 19.41 3.37
CA PHE A 277 -8.61 18.50 4.46
C PHE A 277 -8.40 19.27 5.77
N ASP A 278 -9.06 18.81 6.84
CA ASP A 278 -8.91 19.34 8.19
C ASP A 278 -8.67 18.24 9.25
N PHE A 279 -7.52 17.58 9.16
CA PHE A 279 -7.17 16.51 10.09
C PHE A 279 -6.73 17.06 11.46
N GLN A 280 -7.04 16.30 12.50
CA GLN A 280 -6.58 16.57 13.86
C GLN A 280 -5.63 15.46 14.31
N PHE A 281 -4.60 15.82 15.05
CA PHE A 281 -3.73 14.89 15.75
C PHE A 281 -3.97 14.96 17.27
N ASP A 282 -3.61 13.89 17.98
CA ASP A 282 -3.72 13.83 19.44
C ASP A 282 -2.76 14.84 20.10
N ALA A 283 -3.33 15.91 20.66
CA ALA A 283 -2.58 16.98 21.32
C ALA A 283 -2.04 16.56 22.70
N ASP A 284 -2.61 15.53 23.31
CA ASP A 284 -2.22 15.04 24.64
C ASP A 284 -1.19 13.91 24.56
N ALA A 285 -0.90 13.40 23.35
CA ALA A 285 0.14 12.41 23.14
C ALA A 285 1.52 12.95 23.58
N PRO A 286 2.38 12.15 24.20
CA PRO A 286 3.72 12.59 24.59
C PRO A 286 4.62 12.76 23.37
N LYS A 287 5.72 13.50 23.55
CA LYS A 287 6.80 13.56 22.54
C LYS A 287 7.45 12.19 22.42
N VAL A 288 7.73 11.76 21.20
CA VAL A 288 8.33 10.44 20.93
C VAL A 288 9.63 10.55 20.12
N ALA A 289 10.69 9.98 20.66
CA ALA A 289 12.02 9.93 20.06
C ALA A 289 12.20 8.68 19.20
N LEU A 290 12.95 8.82 18.11
CA LEU A 290 13.39 7.67 17.31
C LEU A 290 14.73 7.16 17.85
N PRO A 291 14.85 5.85 18.17
CA PRO A 291 16.15 5.27 18.48
C PRO A 291 17.04 5.27 17.24
N GLN A 292 18.34 5.11 17.43
CA GLN A 292 19.26 4.83 16.32
C GLN A 292 18.73 3.64 15.50
N GLY A 293 19.01 3.61 14.20
CA GLY A 293 18.54 2.56 13.29
C GLY A 293 17.01 2.50 13.07
N MET A 294 16.26 3.50 13.52
CA MET A 294 14.87 3.74 13.11
C MET A 294 14.76 5.15 12.55
N MET A 295 14.00 5.31 11.46
CA MET A 295 13.79 6.60 10.79
C MET A 295 12.31 6.86 10.52
N THR A 296 11.98 8.11 10.22
CA THR A 296 10.69 8.55 9.65
C THR A 296 10.96 9.63 8.60
N PRO A 297 10.05 9.89 7.64
CA PRO A 297 10.16 11.10 6.83
C PRO A 297 10.22 12.37 7.67
N VAL A 298 11.00 13.35 7.21
CA VAL A 298 11.10 14.69 7.79
C VAL A 298 10.92 15.70 6.67
N ASN A 299 10.09 16.71 6.89
CA ASN A 299 9.74 17.68 5.86
C ASN A 299 10.38 19.05 6.10
N SER A 300 10.24 19.93 5.11
CA SER A 300 10.58 21.37 5.21
C SER A 300 9.32 22.23 5.41
N VAL A 301 8.39 21.73 6.22
CA VAL A 301 7.09 22.36 6.50
C VAL A 301 6.94 22.70 7.98
N ASN A 302 7.29 21.81 8.90
CA ASN A 302 7.10 22.01 10.35
C ASN A 302 8.23 21.35 11.15
N THR A 303 9.47 21.77 10.88
CA THR A 303 10.66 21.13 11.48
C THR A 303 11.56 22.15 12.13
N LEU A 304 11.95 21.91 13.38
CA LEU A 304 12.86 22.77 14.13
C LEU A 304 14.22 22.11 14.27
N PHE A 305 15.26 22.88 13.95
CA PHE A 305 16.66 22.47 14.01
C PHE A 305 17.39 23.28 15.08
N HIS A 306 18.14 22.57 15.91
CA HIS A 306 19.11 23.19 16.83
C HIS A 306 20.47 23.33 16.17
N SER A 307 21.29 24.24 16.69
CA SER A 307 22.61 24.53 16.12
C SER A 307 23.49 23.30 15.86
N PRO A 308 23.51 22.23 16.69
CA PRO A 308 24.30 21.03 16.38
C PRO A 308 23.88 20.31 15.09
N ALA A 309 22.69 20.59 14.56
CA ALA A 309 22.14 19.97 13.35
C ALA A 309 22.01 20.93 12.15
N PHE A 310 22.55 22.15 12.20
CA PHE A 310 22.43 23.11 11.09
C PHE A 310 23.08 22.65 9.79
N TRP A 311 24.10 21.80 9.84
CA TRP A 311 24.61 21.13 8.63
C TRP A 311 23.51 20.32 7.92
N GLY A 312 22.52 19.83 8.66
CA GLY A 312 21.37 19.06 8.19
C GLY A 312 20.30 19.88 7.47
N LEU A 313 20.41 21.22 7.42
CA LEU A 313 19.45 22.10 6.73
C LEU A 313 19.65 22.12 5.19
N ALA A 314 20.72 21.49 4.68
CA ALA A 314 21.03 21.45 3.26
C ALA A 314 19.99 20.65 2.47
N LEU A 315 19.27 21.30 1.56
CA LEU A 315 18.29 20.69 0.68
C LEU A 315 18.94 20.29 -0.66
N PRO A 316 18.94 19.01 -1.05
CA PRO A 316 19.39 18.55 -2.37
C PRO A 316 18.77 19.36 -3.52
N VAL A 317 19.60 19.68 -4.52
CA VAL A 317 19.34 20.61 -5.62
C VAL A 317 19.19 19.96 -6.99
N SER A 318 19.41 18.64 -7.13
CA SER A 318 19.18 17.93 -8.41
C SER A 318 18.01 16.96 -8.43
N VAL A 319 17.45 16.63 -7.27
CA VAL A 319 16.22 15.84 -7.15
C VAL A 319 14.98 16.74 -7.27
N SER A 320 13.80 16.14 -7.44
CA SER A 320 12.56 16.92 -7.48
C SER A 320 12.37 17.77 -6.20
N PRO A 321 11.73 18.95 -6.28
CA PRO A 321 11.38 19.75 -5.10
C PRO A 321 10.62 18.98 -4.03
N MET A 322 9.76 18.04 -4.46
CA MET A 322 8.97 17.18 -3.58
C MET A 322 9.78 16.02 -3.00
N ALA A 323 10.96 15.69 -3.52
CA ALA A 323 11.83 14.67 -2.93
C ALA A 323 12.92 15.26 -2.02
N SER A 324 13.30 16.51 -2.27
CA SER A 324 14.46 17.17 -1.65
C SER A 324 14.46 17.16 -0.12
N ASP A 325 13.35 17.56 0.50
CA ASP A 325 13.26 17.66 1.96
C ASP A 325 13.21 16.31 2.66
N VAL A 326 12.52 15.33 2.08
CA VAL A 326 12.44 13.95 2.57
C VAL A 326 13.81 13.25 2.48
N ILE A 327 14.49 13.35 1.33
CA ILE A 327 15.84 12.77 1.16
C ILE A 327 16.82 13.42 2.14
N ARG A 328 16.78 14.75 2.28
CA ARG A 328 17.50 15.49 3.31
C ARG A 328 17.17 14.99 4.71
N GLY A 329 15.89 14.72 4.99
CA GLY A 329 15.42 14.20 6.27
C GLY A 329 16.07 12.88 6.67
N TYR A 330 16.11 11.91 5.76
CA TYR A 330 16.74 10.61 5.98
C TYR A 330 18.26 10.73 6.09
N TRP A 331 18.89 11.48 5.19
CA TRP A 331 20.33 11.74 5.21
C TRP A 331 20.77 12.42 6.53
N ALA A 332 20.02 13.43 6.99
CA ALA A 332 20.31 14.12 8.25
C ALA A 332 20.10 13.22 9.46
N GLN A 333 19.03 12.42 9.52
CA GLN A 333 18.84 11.44 10.60
C GLN A 333 20.01 10.47 10.71
N ARG A 334 20.55 9.98 9.59
CA ARG A 334 21.71 9.07 9.61
C ARG A 334 22.93 9.73 10.24
N ILE A 335 23.24 10.96 9.85
CA ILE A 335 24.41 11.69 10.37
C ILE A 335 24.19 12.17 11.81
N LEU A 336 22.95 12.46 12.24
CA LEU A 336 22.64 12.83 13.63
C LEU A 336 23.15 11.82 14.65
N TRP A 337 23.09 10.52 14.31
CA TRP A 337 23.56 9.45 15.19
C TRP A 337 25.07 9.54 15.48
N GLU A 338 25.86 10.11 14.57
CA GLU A 338 27.31 10.30 14.71
C GLU A 338 27.67 11.29 15.83
N ILE A 339 26.72 12.15 16.21
CA ILE A 339 26.90 13.21 17.21
C ILE A 339 26.00 13.02 18.44
N GLY A 340 25.42 11.82 18.60
CA GLY A 340 24.49 11.49 19.69
C GLY A 340 23.14 12.21 19.64
N GLY A 341 22.83 12.86 18.52
CA GLY A 341 21.53 13.46 18.28
C GLY A 341 20.52 12.44 17.77
N TYR A 342 19.23 12.76 17.96
CA TYR A 342 18.12 11.99 17.44
C TYR A 342 16.97 12.89 17.03
N LEU A 343 16.11 12.36 16.16
CA LEU A 343 14.85 12.99 15.79
C LEU A 343 13.81 12.72 16.87
N VAL A 344 13.08 13.76 17.25
CA VAL A 344 11.89 13.65 18.10
C VAL A 344 10.69 14.21 17.35
N VAL A 345 9.58 13.48 17.43
CA VAL A 345 8.31 13.90 16.87
C VAL A 345 7.44 14.47 17.97
N TYR A 346 6.87 15.64 17.73
CA TYR A 346 6.11 16.44 18.69
C TYR A 346 4.62 16.39 18.38
N PRO A 347 3.76 16.59 19.40
CA PRO A 347 2.31 16.80 19.23
C PRO A 347 2.01 17.94 18.24
N PRO A 348 0.76 18.10 17.79
CA PRO A 348 0.41 19.16 16.84
C PRO A 348 0.88 20.53 17.30
N THR A 349 1.70 21.19 16.47
CA THR A 349 2.29 22.50 16.76
C THR A 349 1.72 23.61 15.87
N VAL A 350 1.18 23.23 14.71
CA VAL A 350 0.59 24.14 13.72
C VAL A 350 -0.69 23.55 13.13
N HIS A 351 -1.52 24.43 12.57
CA HIS A 351 -2.63 24.11 11.67
C HIS A 351 -2.27 24.63 10.27
N ARG A 352 -2.23 23.76 9.26
CA ARG A 352 -1.90 24.12 7.88
C ARG A 352 -3.12 24.02 7.00
N ILE A 353 -3.40 25.09 6.27
CA ILE A 353 -4.63 25.19 5.47
C ILE A 353 -4.48 24.42 4.14
N ASP A 354 -5.42 23.53 3.82
CA ASP A 354 -5.58 22.94 2.48
C ASP A 354 -6.28 23.92 1.53
N ASN A 355 -5.51 24.86 0.98
CA ASN A 355 -6.02 25.91 0.09
C ASN A 355 -5.26 26.00 -1.24
N VAL A 356 -4.45 24.98 -1.54
CA VAL A 356 -3.68 24.85 -2.79
C VAL A 356 -3.94 23.46 -3.33
N ARG A 357 -4.02 23.32 -4.65
CA ARG A 357 -4.16 22.02 -5.30
C ARG A 357 -2.97 21.13 -4.95
N GLY A 358 -3.23 19.85 -4.71
CA GLY A 358 -2.18 18.84 -4.56
C GLY A 358 -1.25 18.81 -5.77
N HIS A 359 0.03 18.51 -5.53
CA HIS A 359 1.03 18.34 -6.58
C HIS A 359 0.86 16.97 -7.26
N PRO A 360 1.14 16.89 -8.57
CA PRO A 360 0.95 15.65 -9.32
C PRO A 360 1.99 14.57 -8.96
N PHE A 361 1.63 13.30 -9.17
CA PHE A 361 2.41 12.12 -8.77
C PHE A 361 3.79 12.04 -9.43
N ASP A 362 3.94 12.58 -10.65
CA ASP A 362 5.20 12.60 -11.39
C ASP A 362 6.29 13.44 -10.70
N GLU A 363 5.91 14.47 -9.93
CA GLU A 363 6.84 15.25 -9.11
C GLU A 363 7.40 14.45 -7.92
N GLU A 364 6.75 13.35 -7.51
CA GLU A 364 7.19 12.48 -6.40
C GLU A 364 7.84 11.17 -6.85
N LYS A 365 8.05 10.98 -8.15
CA LYS A 365 8.57 9.72 -8.69
C LYS A 365 9.87 9.27 -8.02
N ASP A 366 10.77 10.21 -7.73
CA ASP A 366 12.05 9.95 -7.07
C ASP A 366 11.87 9.38 -5.65
N LEU A 367 10.76 9.71 -4.97
CA LEU A 367 10.43 9.19 -3.63
C LEU A 367 9.95 7.76 -3.69
N HIS A 368 8.86 7.51 -4.43
CA HIS A 368 8.14 6.24 -4.42
C HIS A 368 9.00 5.08 -4.92
N VAL A 369 10.00 5.34 -5.76
CA VAL A 369 10.91 4.32 -6.29
C VAL A 369 12.12 4.08 -5.38
N ASN A 370 12.68 5.12 -4.74
CA ASN A 370 14.03 5.04 -4.16
C ASN A 370 14.08 5.05 -2.63
N VAL A 371 13.03 5.49 -1.92
CA VAL A 371 13.14 5.68 -0.45
C VAL A 371 13.43 4.37 0.28
N GLY A 372 12.81 3.26 -0.10
CA GLY A 372 13.11 1.95 0.48
C GLY A 372 14.59 1.55 0.30
N LYS A 373 15.15 1.77 -0.91
CA LYS A 373 16.58 1.54 -1.21
C LYS A 373 17.47 2.47 -0.38
N LEU A 374 17.09 3.74 -0.28
CA LEU A 374 17.83 4.76 0.46
C LEU A 374 17.93 4.41 1.94
N ILE A 375 16.82 4.05 2.58
CA ILE A 375 16.81 3.69 4.01
C ILE A 375 17.75 2.51 4.24
N LYS A 376 17.62 1.45 3.43
CA LYS A 376 18.49 0.27 3.55
C LYS A 376 19.97 0.65 3.41
N PHE A 377 20.31 1.46 2.41
CA PHE A 377 21.67 1.97 2.21
C PHE A 377 22.17 2.77 3.42
N LEU A 378 21.36 3.69 3.96
CA LEU A 378 21.75 4.52 5.10
C LEU A 378 21.97 3.68 6.38
N MET A 379 21.18 2.63 6.58
CA MET A 379 21.35 1.69 7.70
C MET A 379 22.67 0.91 7.60
N GLU A 380 23.09 0.56 6.38
CA GLU A 380 24.31 -0.20 6.10
C GLU A 380 25.56 0.69 6.03
N TRP A 381 25.42 1.97 5.68
CA TRP A 381 26.55 2.88 5.47
C TRP A 381 27.39 3.10 6.72
N ARG A 382 28.71 3.05 6.56
CA ARG A 382 29.73 3.29 7.60
C ARG A 382 30.84 4.18 7.04
N SER A 383 31.49 4.94 7.92
CA SER A 383 32.65 5.78 7.55
C SER A 383 33.74 5.74 8.61
N SER A 384 34.98 5.71 8.14
CA SER A 384 36.19 5.77 8.97
C SER A 384 36.76 7.19 9.10
N LYS A 385 36.10 8.21 8.53
CA LYS A 385 36.55 9.60 8.60
C LYS A 385 36.52 10.12 10.05
N LEU A 386 37.44 11.03 10.37
CA LEU A 386 37.71 11.47 11.75
C LEU A 386 36.91 12.70 12.18
N THR A 387 36.40 13.48 11.22
CA THR A 387 35.58 14.66 11.50
C THR A 387 34.16 14.48 10.96
N LEU A 388 33.20 15.18 11.55
CA LEU A 388 31.80 15.13 11.11
C LEU A 388 31.66 15.60 9.66
N PHE A 389 32.32 16.70 9.30
CA PHE A 389 32.21 17.25 7.94
C PHE A 389 32.81 16.31 6.88
N GLU A 390 33.87 15.58 7.21
CA GLU A 390 34.37 14.53 6.33
C GLU A 390 33.40 13.35 6.23
N ARG A 391 32.76 12.92 7.33
CA ARG A 391 31.72 11.86 7.29
C ARG A 391 30.51 12.29 6.48
N ILE A 392 30.11 13.56 6.58
CA ILE A 392 29.05 14.12 5.76
C ILE A 392 29.43 14.05 4.28
N LEU A 393 30.61 14.54 3.89
CA LEU A 393 31.06 14.47 2.50
C LEU A 393 31.18 13.03 1.99
N ASP A 394 31.64 12.11 2.85
CA ASP A 394 31.78 10.69 2.52
C ASP A 394 30.41 10.04 2.26
N LEU A 395 29.41 10.31 3.12
CA LEU A 395 28.04 9.88 2.87
C LEU A 395 27.48 10.51 1.60
N SER A 396 27.69 11.81 1.41
CA SER A 396 27.18 12.51 0.24
C SER A 396 27.80 12.00 -1.07
N TYR A 397 29.08 11.67 -1.06
CA TYR A 397 29.80 11.05 -2.18
C TYR A 397 29.23 9.65 -2.47
N ALA A 398 29.07 8.82 -1.43
CA ALA A 398 28.52 7.47 -1.57
C ALA A 398 27.07 7.50 -2.09
N MET A 399 26.27 8.48 -1.66
CA MET A 399 24.91 8.67 -2.18
C MET A 399 24.89 9.07 -3.66
N THR A 400 25.89 9.85 -4.11
CA THR A 400 26.05 10.19 -5.53
C THR A 400 26.43 8.96 -6.35
N GLU A 401 27.37 8.14 -5.88
CA GLU A 401 27.78 6.90 -6.56
C GLU A 401 26.62 5.90 -6.68
N GLU A 402 25.78 5.82 -5.66
CA GLU A 402 24.58 4.96 -5.66
C GLU A 402 23.39 5.53 -6.46
N GLY A 403 23.52 6.75 -6.98
CA GLY A 403 22.52 7.40 -7.82
C GLY A 403 21.29 7.91 -7.07
N PHE A 404 21.37 8.15 -5.76
CA PHE A 404 20.26 8.77 -5.01
C PHE A 404 20.09 10.26 -5.35
N TRP A 405 21.18 10.90 -5.77
CA TRP A 405 21.21 12.26 -6.29
C TRP A 405 22.41 12.44 -7.24
N SER A 406 22.52 13.56 -7.94
CA SER A 406 23.58 13.76 -8.94
C SER A 406 24.89 14.33 -8.37
N GLU A 407 25.91 14.41 -9.22
CA GLU A 407 27.17 15.11 -8.94
C GLU A 407 26.96 16.58 -8.56
N LYS A 408 25.86 17.22 -9.01
CA LYS A 408 25.52 18.59 -8.62
C LYS A 408 25.27 18.72 -7.11
N ASP A 409 24.65 17.72 -6.48
CA ASP A 409 24.41 17.71 -5.03
C ASP A 409 25.71 17.56 -4.27
N LEU A 410 26.63 16.71 -4.73
CA LEU A 410 27.94 16.58 -4.09
C LEU A 410 28.71 17.91 -4.06
N HIS A 411 28.70 18.65 -5.18
CA HIS A 411 29.29 19.98 -5.26
C HIS A 411 28.56 20.99 -4.37
N PHE A 412 27.23 20.98 -4.38
CA PHE A 412 26.43 21.82 -3.50
C PHE A 412 26.71 21.55 -2.01
N MET A 413 26.73 20.28 -1.59
CA MET A 413 27.04 19.87 -0.22
C MET A 413 28.45 20.28 0.19
N THR A 414 29.42 20.17 -0.72
CA THR A 414 30.78 20.65 -0.52
C THR A 414 30.80 22.15 -0.25
N ALA A 415 30.15 22.94 -1.11
CA ALA A 415 30.06 24.38 -0.97
C ALA A 415 29.27 24.80 0.29
N TRP A 416 28.20 24.07 0.63
CA TRP A 416 27.39 24.29 1.83
C TRP A 416 28.20 24.15 3.11
N LEU A 417 28.99 23.07 3.24
CA LEU A 417 29.86 22.88 4.40
C LEU A 417 30.97 23.93 4.46
N GLN A 418 31.54 24.31 3.32
CA GLN A 418 32.53 25.40 3.25
C GLN A 418 31.93 26.73 3.71
N ASP A 419 30.72 27.07 3.26
CA ASP A 419 30.03 28.29 3.69
C ASP A 419 29.74 28.27 5.20
N LEU A 420 29.35 27.12 5.77
CA LEU A 420 29.21 26.96 7.21
C LEU A 420 30.52 27.27 7.95
N VAL A 421 31.66 26.71 7.49
CA VAL A 421 32.96 27.04 8.07
C VAL A 421 33.26 28.53 7.93
N ALA A 422 33.02 29.11 6.75
CA ALA A 422 33.31 30.51 6.43
C ALA A 422 32.52 31.50 7.31
N ILE A 423 31.29 31.17 7.71
CA ILE A 423 30.48 31.98 8.63
C ILE A 423 30.75 31.68 10.11
N GLY A 424 31.73 30.83 10.41
CA GLY A 424 32.16 30.53 11.78
C GLY A 424 31.35 29.44 12.48
N TYR A 425 30.55 28.66 11.75
CA TYR A 425 29.88 27.50 12.31
C TYR A 425 30.89 26.43 12.73
N ARG A 426 30.77 25.93 13.97
CA ARG A 426 31.64 24.88 14.50
C ARG A 426 30.93 23.55 14.41
N GLN A 427 31.51 22.62 13.64
CA GLN A 427 30.99 21.26 13.57
C GLN A 427 30.97 20.61 14.98
N PRO A 428 29.90 19.90 15.34
CA PRO A 428 29.85 19.12 16.57
C PRO A 428 30.97 18.07 16.64
N ARG A 429 31.31 17.67 17.87
CA ARG A 429 32.22 16.54 18.09
C ARG A 429 31.50 15.25 17.78
N LEU A 430 32.19 14.34 17.10
CA LEU A 430 31.74 12.97 16.97
C LEU A 430 31.64 12.34 18.36
N MET A 431 30.57 11.62 18.61
CA MET A 431 30.46 10.77 19.79
C MET A 431 30.98 9.39 19.42
N SER A 432 31.70 8.75 20.35
CA SER A 432 32.15 7.36 20.22
C SER A 432 30.98 6.38 20.41
N LEU A 433 29.90 6.60 19.67
CA LEU A 433 28.81 5.65 19.55
C LEU A 433 29.25 4.63 18.51
N GLU A 434 29.59 3.43 18.97
CA GLU A 434 29.69 2.29 18.08
C GLU A 434 28.27 2.02 17.56
N ILE A 435 27.98 2.45 16.33
CA ILE A 435 26.68 2.23 15.67
C ILE A 435 26.32 0.74 15.62
N ASP A 436 27.35 -0.10 15.64
CA ASP A 436 27.24 -1.57 15.62
C ASP A 436 27.22 -2.20 17.02
N ARG A 437 27.27 -1.41 18.11
CA ARG A 437 27.10 -1.99 19.45
C ARG A 437 25.69 -2.58 19.59
N PRO A 438 25.58 -3.78 20.18
CA PRO A 438 24.28 -4.31 20.58
C PRO A 438 23.59 -3.28 21.49
N ARG A 439 22.36 -2.91 21.11
CA ARG A 439 21.55 -2.02 21.93
C ARG A 439 21.24 -2.67 23.27
N ALA A 440 21.04 -1.86 24.30
CA ALA A 440 20.65 -2.34 25.61
C ALA A 440 19.40 -3.25 25.48
N THR A 441 19.46 -4.42 26.10
CA THR A 441 18.33 -5.35 26.14
C THR A 441 17.20 -4.69 26.92
N ILE A 442 16.01 -4.62 26.32
CA ILE A 442 14.83 -4.03 26.97
C ILE A 442 14.29 -5.04 27.98
N GLY A 443 14.45 -4.75 29.27
CA GLY A 443 13.89 -5.54 30.36
C GLY A 443 12.39 -5.27 30.54
N HIS A 444 11.71 -6.11 31.33
CA HIS A 444 10.29 -5.91 31.64
C HIS A 444 9.99 -4.57 32.32
N GLY A 445 10.92 -4.05 33.13
CA GLY A 445 10.79 -2.77 33.83
C GLY A 445 10.99 -1.53 32.96
N ASP A 446 11.57 -1.69 31.76
CA ASP A 446 11.85 -0.58 30.83
C ASP A 446 10.67 -0.31 29.89
N LYS A 447 9.67 -1.19 29.87
CA LYS A 447 8.51 -1.11 28.98
C LYS A 447 7.47 -0.12 29.52
N LYS A 448 7.12 0.86 28.69
CA LYS A 448 6.09 1.85 28.98
C LYS A 448 4.90 1.71 28.02
N GLY A 449 3.72 1.44 28.56
CA GLY A 449 2.49 1.44 27.77
C GLY A 449 2.01 2.85 27.46
N PHE A 450 1.61 3.09 26.22
CA PHE A 450 0.89 4.30 25.82
C PHE A 450 -0.07 3.94 24.68
N GLY A 451 -1.36 4.23 24.86
CA GLY A 451 -2.39 4.04 23.85
C GLY A 451 -2.81 5.39 23.28
N PRO A 452 -2.55 5.69 22.00
CA PRO A 452 -2.93 6.97 21.42
C PRO A 452 -4.45 7.09 21.32
N LYS A 453 -4.98 8.32 21.45
CA LYS A 453 -6.40 8.58 21.18
C LYS A 453 -6.69 8.28 19.71
N LYS A 454 -7.56 7.32 19.43
CA LYS A 454 -7.96 7.02 18.04
C LYS A 454 -8.83 8.16 17.49
N LEU A 455 -8.36 8.82 16.44
CA LEU A 455 -9.08 9.88 15.75
C LEU A 455 -9.73 9.33 14.46
N PRO A 456 -10.73 10.05 13.89
CA PRO A 456 -11.43 9.62 12.68
C PRO A 456 -10.45 9.26 11.56
N SER A 457 -10.69 8.12 10.92
CA SER A 457 -9.78 7.54 9.94
C SER A 457 -10.25 7.87 8.53
N VAL A 458 -9.33 8.29 7.68
CA VAL A 458 -9.67 8.74 6.33
C VAL A 458 -9.52 7.56 5.37
N HIS A 459 -10.63 7.01 4.91
CA HIS A 459 -10.67 5.94 3.92
C HIS A 459 -10.83 6.48 2.48
N LEU A 460 -10.43 5.69 1.47
CA LEU A 460 -10.46 6.04 0.04
C LEU A 460 -11.70 6.85 -0.32
N GLY A 461 -11.57 8.13 -0.68
CA GLY A 461 -12.63 8.99 -1.24
C GLY A 461 -14.02 8.92 -0.60
N VAL A 462 -14.16 8.40 0.61
CA VAL A 462 -15.43 8.24 1.30
C VAL A 462 -15.50 9.35 2.33
N GLU A 463 -16.35 10.32 2.09
CA GLU A 463 -16.74 11.34 3.05
C GLU A 463 -17.21 10.63 4.34
N GLU A 464 -16.40 10.70 5.41
CA GLU A 464 -16.90 10.48 6.78
C GLU A 464 -17.71 11.72 7.21
N ILE A 465 -18.84 11.94 6.56
CA ILE A 465 -19.90 12.78 7.11
C ILE A 465 -20.72 11.86 8.02
N GLY A 466 -20.62 12.11 9.33
CA GLY A 466 -21.57 11.79 10.40
C GLY A 466 -22.42 10.52 10.28
N GLU A 467 -22.26 9.62 11.25
CA GLU A 467 -23.00 8.35 11.39
C GLU A 467 -22.82 7.42 10.19
N VAL A 468 -22.04 6.33 10.38
CA VAL A 468 -21.86 5.22 9.43
C VAL A 468 -23.14 5.04 8.61
N SER A 469 -23.12 5.49 7.35
CA SER A 469 -24.25 5.24 6.45
C SER A 469 -24.50 3.75 6.51
N THR A 470 -25.76 3.36 6.69
CA THR A 470 -26.18 1.96 6.88
C THR A 470 -25.48 1.02 5.90
N ASP A 471 -25.16 1.52 4.71
CA ASP A 471 -24.54 0.81 3.60
C ASP A 471 -23.06 0.44 3.83
N ILE A 472 -22.22 1.34 4.39
CA ILE A 472 -20.81 0.99 4.74
C ILE A 472 -20.80 0.01 5.90
N GLY A 473 -21.67 0.24 6.89
CA GLY A 473 -21.88 -0.68 7.99
C GLY A 473 -22.30 -2.07 7.49
N ASN A 474 -23.11 -2.13 6.44
CA ASN A 474 -23.52 -3.37 5.81
C ASN A 474 -22.36 -4.06 5.07
N LEU A 475 -21.53 -3.32 4.31
CA LEU A 475 -20.35 -3.88 3.64
C LEU A 475 -19.36 -4.51 4.64
N ILE A 476 -19.10 -3.83 5.76
CA ILE A 476 -18.25 -4.37 6.83
C ILE A 476 -18.89 -5.62 7.45
N LYS A 477 -20.20 -5.63 7.70
CA LYS A 477 -20.91 -6.81 8.19
C LYS A 477 -20.80 -7.98 7.22
N TRP A 478 -21.00 -7.76 5.92
CA TRP A 478 -20.88 -8.79 4.89
C TRP A 478 -19.46 -9.34 4.80
N ARG A 479 -18.44 -8.49 4.76
CA ARG A 479 -17.03 -8.94 4.76
C ARG A 479 -16.67 -9.69 6.03
N LYS A 480 -17.14 -9.25 7.20
CA LYS A 480 -16.91 -9.97 8.46
C LYS A 480 -17.58 -11.35 8.47
N HIS A 481 -18.75 -11.46 7.83
CA HIS A 481 -19.48 -12.72 7.78
C HIS A 481 -18.94 -13.69 6.72
N PHE A 482 -18.66 -13.23 5.50
CA PHE A 482 -18.28 -14.06 4.35
C PHE A 482 -16.78 -14.04 4.01
N GLY A 483 -15.99 -13.14 4.59
CA GLY A 483 -14.57 -12.95 4.27
C GLY A 483 -13.66 -14.13 4.62
N ASP A 484 -14.17 -15.12 5.37
CA ASP A 484 -13.48 -16.39 5.66
C ASP A 484 -13.98 -17.57 4.80
N ILE A 485 -14.93 -17.33 3.89
CA ILE A 485 -15.49 -18.32 2.96
C ILE A 485 -14.79 -18.17 1.60
N VAL A 486 -14.52 -19.31 0.96
CA VAL A 486 -14.07 -19.36 -0.44
C VAL A 486 -15.29 -19.57 -1.34
N LEU A 487 -15.47 -18.69 -2.32
CA LEU A 487 -16.47 -18.85 -3.37
C LEU A 487 -15.87 -19.62 -4.54
N ILE A 488 -16.59 -20.62 -5.03
CA ILE A 488 -16.25 -21.43 -6.20
C ILE A 488 -17.32 -21.16 -7.26
N VAL A 489 -16.96 -20.49 -8.34
CA VAL A 489 -17.85 -20.18 -9.47
C VAL A 489 -17.53 -21.13 -10.61
N HIS A 490 -18.53 -21.87 -11.11
CA HIS A 490 -18.38 -22.72 -12.30
C HIS A 490 -19.03 -22.05 -13.51
N CYS A 491 -18.23 -21.74 -14.54
CA CYS A 491 -18.65 -21.06 -15.76
C CYS A 491 -18.84 -22.03 -16.93
N THR A 492 -19.97 -21.93 -17.62
CA THR A 492 -20.43 -22.90 -18.62
C THR A 492 -20.14 -22.52 -20.07
N GLU A 493 -20.27 -21.25 -20.46
CA GLU A 493 -20.28 -20.88 -21.90
C GLU A 493 -19.20 -19.88 -22.35
N LEU A 494 -18.75 -18.93 -21.52
CA LEU A 494 -17.89 -17.80 -21.96
C LEU A 494 -16.87 -17.34 -20.90
N VAL A 495 -15.93 -18.21 -20.52
CA VAL A 495 -15.03 -17.91 -19.40
C VAL A 495 -14.05 -16.75 -19.65
N ASP A 496 -13.60 -16.57 -20.90
CA ASP A 496 -12.67 -15.50 -21.30
C ASP A 496 -13.23 -14.08 -21.12
N ARG A 497 -14.56 -13.96 -21.00
CA ARG A 497 -15.29 -12.67 -20.91
C ARG A 497 -16.18 -12.54 -19.66
N THR A 498 -16.15 -13.51 -18.75
CA THR A 498 -17.03 -13.49 -17.56
C THR A 498 -16.27 -13.80 -16.27
N ALA A 499 -15.11 -14.45 -16.35
CA ALA A 499 -14.35 -14.83 -15.17
C ALA A 499 -13.84 -13.63 -14.36
N LEU A 500 -13.48 -12.53 -15.02
CA LEU A 500 -13.03 -11.32 -14.33
C LEU A 500 -14.21 -10.60 -13.68
N GLU A 501 -15.34 -10.52 -14.36
CA GLU A 501 -16.59 -9.95 -13.88
C GLU A 501 -17.08 -10.64 -12.59
N TRP A 502 -17.09 -11.97 -12.57
CA TRP A 502 -17.47 -12.72 -11.36
C TRP A 502 -16.49 -12.51 -10.20
N ARG A 503 -15.19 -12.38 -10.48
CA ARG A 503 -14.19 -12.04 -9.47
C ARG A 503 -14.35 -10.60 -8.97
N LEU A 504 -14.67 -9.65 -9.84
CA LEU A 504 -14.91 -8.26 -9.48
C LEU A 504 -16.14 -8.12 -8.60
N LEU A 505 -17.24 -8.78 -8.95
CA LEU A 505 -18.49 -8.77 -8.18
C LEU A 505 -18.31 -9.37 -6.79
N TYR A 506 -17.81 -10.61 -6.70
CA TYR A 506 -17.78 -11.35 -5.44
C TYR A 506 -16.47 -11.22 -4.67
N GLY A 507 -15.37 -10.84 -5.30
CA GLY A 507 -14.06 -10.67 -4.64
C GLY A 507 -14.05 -9.53 -3.62
N ARG A 508 -15.08 -8.68 -3.60
CA ARG A 508 -15.30 -7.68 -2.56
C ARG A 508 -15.81 -8.26 -1.25
N ILE A 509 -16.33 -9.48 -1.23
CA ILE A 509 -17.03 -10.05 -0.08
C ILE A 509 -16.34 -11.31 0.44
N PHE A 510 -15.89 -12.17 -0.47
CA PHE A 510 -15.31 -13.47 -0.15
C PHE A 510 -13.79 -13.43 -0.06
N ARG A 511 -13.22 -14.38 0.71
CA ARG A 511 -11.77 -14.53 0.87
C ARG A 511 -11.05 -14.69 -0.46
N ALA A 512 -11.64 -15.52 -1.31
CA ALA A 512 -11.13 -15.89 -2.62
C ALA A 512 -12.31 -16.31 -3.50
N VAL A 513 -12.20 -16.01 -4.80
CA VAL A 513 -13.15 -16.45 -5.82
C VAL A 513 -12.39 -17.35 -6.80
N VAL A 514 -12.64 -18.65 -6.70
CA VAL A 514 -12.08 -19.69 -7.57
C VAL A 514 -13.01 -19.85 -8.77
N VAL A 515 -12.49 -19.76 -9.99
CA VAL A 515 -13.28 -19.92 -11.20
C VAL A 515 -12.91 -21.25 -11.86
N LEU A 516 -13.92 -22.10 -12.05
CA LEU A 516 -13.85 -23.40 -12.73
C LEU A 516 -14.58 -23.32 -14.07
N SER A 517 -14.11 -24.02 -15.09
CA SER A 517 -14.81 -24.12 -16.37
C SER A 517 -14.37 -25.36 -17.14
N GLU A 518 -15.10 -25.76 -18.18
CA GLU A 518 -14.65 -26.79 -19.12
C GLU A 518 -13.54 -26.30 -20.08
N GLN A 519 -13.23 -25.00 -20.03
CA GLN A 519 -12.10 -24.41 -20.72
C GLN A 519 -11.14 -23.81 -19.69
N SER A 520 -9.91 -24.33 -19.63
CA SER A 520 -8.87 -23.73 -18.78
C SER A 520 -8.25 -22.51 -19.46
N ASN A 521 -8.04 -21.45 -18.69
CA ASN A 521 -7.28 -20.28 -19.14
C ASN A 521 -6.32 -19.88 -18.01
N SER A 522 -5.02 -20.10 -18.20
CA SER A 522 -4.00 -19.79 -17.19
C SER A 522 -3.87 -18.29 -16.92
N ASP A 523 -4.04 -17.46 -17.95
CA ASP A 523 -3.87 -16.00 -17.86
C ASP A 523 -4.99 -15.38 -17.00
N LEU A 524 -6.18 -15.98 -17.08
CA LEU A 524 -7.33 -15.61 -16.24
C LEU A 524 -7.44 -16.48 -14.97
N ALA A 525 -6.44 -17.30 -14.64
CA ALA A 525 -6.45 -18.22 -13.50
C ALA A 525 -7.73 -19.10 -13.40
N VAL A 526 -8.23 -19.56 -14.55
CA VAL A 526 -9.41 -20.42 -14.67
C VAL A 526 -8.96 -21.87 -14.75
N GLU A 527 -9.50 -22.70 -13.86
CA GLU A 527 -9.15 -24.11 -13.77
C GLU A 527 -10.14 -25.00 -14.53
N PHE A 528 -9.62 -26.05 -15.16
CA PHE A 528 -10.45 -27.03 -15.84
C PHE A 528 -11.24 -27.87 -14.82
N SER A 529 -12.56 -27.91 -14.96
CA SER A 529 -13.46 -28.85 -14.29
C SER A 529 -14.68 -29.11 -15.17
N ASN A 530 -14.97 -30.37 -15.45
CA ASN A 530 -16.22 -30.78 -16.11
C ASN A 530 -17.41 -30.53 -15.16
N LEU A 531 -18.46 -29.84 -15.64
CA LEU A 531 -19.61 -29.49 -14.79
C LEU A 531 -20.35 -30.76 -14.32
N THR A 532 -20.50 -31.75 -15.21
CA THR A 532 -21.22 -33.00 -14.92
C THR A 532 -20.61 -33.77 -13.74
N GLN A 533 -19.34 -33.52 -13.42
CA GLN A 533 -18.63 -34.13 -12.30
C GLN A 533 -17.91 -33.11 -11.42
N ALA A 534 -18.39 -31.85 -11.36
CA ALA A 534 -17.70 -30.78 -10.63
C ALA A 534 -17.43 -31.11 -9.15
N TYR A 535 -18.30 -31.92 -8.53
CA TYR A 535 -18.16 -32.39 -7.15
C TYR A 535 -16.87 -33.19 -6.91
N LYS A 536 -16.31 -33.85 -7.95
CA LYS A 536 -15.04 -34.57 -7.86
C LYS A 536 -13.83 -33.63 -7.81
N TYR A 537 -13.98 -32.40 -8.30
CA TYR A 537 -12.92 -31.39 -8.28
C TYR A 537 -12.86 -30.61 -6.96
N LEU A 538 -13.98 -30.48 -6.25
CA LEU A 538 -14.09 -29.70 -5.01
C LEU A 538 -13.08 -30.09 -3.92
N PRO A 539 -12.77 -31.38 -3.66
CA PRO A 539 -11.73 -31.76 -2.69
C PRO A 539 -10.38 -31.09 -2.92
N LYS A 540 -9.97 -30.92 -4.18
CA LYS A 540 -8.73 -30.21 -4.53
C LYS A 540 -8.76 -28.74 -4.11
N VAL A 541 -9.93 -28.10 -4.24
CA VAL A 541 -10.12 -26.72 -3.78
C VAL A 541 -10.15 -26.66 -2.25
N PHE A 542 -10.77 -27.65 -1.59
CA PHE A 542 -10.80 -27.75 -0.13
C PHE A 542 -9.39 -27.85 0.46
N ASP A 543 -8.55 -28.73 -0.10
CA ASP A 543 -7.16 -28.92 0.33
C ASP A 543 -6.33 -27.65 0.12
N ARG A 544 -6.53 -26.95 -1.01
CA ARG A 544 -5.82 -25.70 -1.31
C ARG A 544 -6.13 -24.58 -0.32
N PHE A 545 -7.36 -24.53 0.19
CA PHE A 545 -7.82 -23.50 1.13
C PHE A 545 -8.20 -24.07 2.50
N GLY A 546 -7.37 -24.95 3.06
CA GLY A 546 -7.64 -25.61 4.34
C GLY A 546 -7.85 -24.67 5.55
N GLY A 547 -7.48 -23.39 5.42
CA GLY A 547 -7.74 -22.36 6.44
C GLY A 547 -9.07 -21.61 6.28
N ALA A 548 -9.94 -21.96 5.33
CA ALA A 548 -11.26 -21.33 5.16
C ALA A 548 -12.28 -21.88 6.16
N GLN A 549 -13.31 -21.09 6.52
CA GLN A 549 -14.43 -21.56 7.35
C GLN A 549 -15.42 -22.42 6.58
N GLY A 550 -15.44 -22.33 5.25
CA GLY A 550 -16.21 -23.18 4.37
C GLY A 550 -16.15 -22.71 2.92
N PHE A 551 -16.93 -23.38 2.08
CA PHE A 551 -16.89 -23.25 0.63
C PHE A 551 -18.29 -23.06 0.08
N LEU A 552 -18.54 -21.97 -0.65
CA LEU A 552 -19.78 -21.72 -1.36
C LEU A 552 -19.57 -22.06 -2.83
N PHE A 553 -20.32 -23.01 -3.37
CA PHE A 553 -20.35 -23.32 -4.80
C PHE A 553 -21.49 -22.56 -5.48
N LEU A 554 -21.23 -22.04 -6.68
CA LEU A 554 -22.16 -21.24 -7.47
C LEU A 554 -21.92 -21.51 -8.96
N GLN A 555 -22.97 -21.74 -9.74
CA GLN A 555 -22.87 -21.75 -11.20
C GLN A 555 -23.10 -20.34 -11.77
N ASP A 556 -22.49 -20.01 -12.91
CA ASP A 556 -22.51 -18.66 -13.52
C ASP A 556 -23.92 -18.15 -13.88
N ARG A 557 -24.92 -19.02 -14.01
CA ARG A 557 -26.31 -18.61 -14.24
C ARG A 557 -27.12 -18.35 -12.97
N MET A 558 -26.49 -18.50 -11.80
CA MET A 558 -27.08 -18.26 -10.49
C MET A 558 -26.46 -16.99 -9.88
N VAL A 559 -27.28 -16.00 -9.55
CA VAL A 559 -26.83 -14.79 -8.84
C VAL A 559 -27.10 -14.92 -7.36
N PHE A 560 -26.05 -14.79 -6.55
CA PHE A 560 -26.09 -14.83 -5.10
C PHE A 560 -26.24 -13.43 -4.48
N ASN A 561 -27.34 -13.19 -3.77
CA ASN A 561 -27.60 -11.96 -3.02
C ASN A 561 -27.13 -12.13 -1.58
N TYR A 562 -25.82 -12.01 -1.36
CA TYR A 562 -25.16 -12.33 -0.08
C TYR A 562 -25.72 -11.55 1.13
N TRP A 563 -26.30 -10.37 0.91
CA TRP A 563 -26.87 -9.54 1.99
C TRP A 563 -28.04 -10.20 2.73
N ASN A 564 -28.77 -11.11 2.09
CA ASN A 564 -29.92 -11.78 2.71
C ASN A 564 -29.53 -12.97 3.62
N LEU A 565 -28.24 -13.33 3.69
CA LEU A 565 -27.78 -14.53 4.41
C LEU A 565 -26.82 -14.24 5.57
N LEU A 566 -26.77 -13.00 6.05
CA LEU A 566 -25.96 -12.60 7.21
C LEU A 566 -26.26 -13.38 8.50
N ASN A 567 -27.48 -13.92 8.63
CA ASN A 567 -27.94 -14.66 9.80
C ASN A 567 -27.91 -16.18 9.62
N ALA A 568 -27.39 -16.68 8.49
CA ALA A 568 -27.28 -18.11 8.24
C ALA A 568 -26.14 -18.73 9.07
N ASP A 569 -26.37 -19.91 9.64
CA ASP A 569 -25.35 -20.61 10.42
C ASP A 569 -24.32 -21.26 9.50
N LYS A 570 -23.11 -20.68 9.45
CA LYS A 570 -21.97 -21.18 8.68
C LYS A 570 -21.42 -22.52 9.21
N ALA A 571 -21.88 -23.01 10.35
CA ALA A 571 -21.54 -24.36 10.81
C ALA A 571 -22.35 -25.44 10.09
N LYS A 572 -23.48 -25.09 9.44
CA LYS A 572 -24.41 -26.03 8.83
C LYS A 572 -24.36 -26.01 7.30
N LEU A 573 -24.74 -27.12 6.67
CA LEU A 573 -24.86 -27.20 5.21
C LEU A 573 -26.00 -26.28 4.73
N TRP A 574 -25.74 -25.51 3.68
CA TRP A 574 -26.78 -24.72 3.00
C TRP A 574 -27.06 -25.35 1.65
N ILE A 575 -28.29 -25.85 1.47
CA ILE A 575 -28.72 -26.52 0.25
C ILE A 575 -30.15 -26.11 -0.09
N THR A 576 -30.62 -26.42 -1.30
CA THR A 576 -31.94 -26.01 -1.79
C THR A 576 -33.04 -27.04 -1.54
N ASN A 577 -32.90 -27.88 -0.52
CA ASN A 577 -33.81 -29.00 -0.23
C ASN A 577 -35.26 -28.58 0.08
N GLN A 578 -35.48 -27.32 0.44
CA GLN A 578 -36.82 -26.77 0.68
C GLN A 578 -37.45 -26.13 -0.57
N VAL A 579 -36.71 -26.06 -1.69
CA VAL A 579 -37.16 -25.43 -2.94
C VAL A 579 -37.54 -26.52 -3.94
N LYS A 580 -38.84 -26.82 -4.03
CA LYS A 580 -39.40 -27.93 -4.81
C LYS A 580 -39.07 -27.86 -6.31
N GLU A 581 -38.89 -26.66 -6.84
CA GLU A 581 -38.57 -26.41 -8.24
C GLU A 581 -37.11 -26.79 -8.56
N SER A 582 -36.23 -26.75 -7.56
CA SER A 582 -34.82 -27.14 -7.69
C SER A 582 -34.56 -28.58 -7.23
N TRP A 583 -35.42 -29.10 -6.33
CA TRP A 583 -35.24 -30.34 -5.61
C TRP A 583 -36.44 -31.26 -5.80
N SER A 584 -36.21 -32.39 -6.46
CA SER A 584 -37.27 -33.31 -6.88
C SER A 584 -36.96 -34.76 -6.54
N ASP A 585 -38.00 -35.47 -6.12
CA ASP A 585 -37.96 -36.92 -5.93
C ASP A 585 -38.16 -37.61 -7.29
N VAL A 586 -37.21 -38.46 -7.65
CA VAL A 586 -37.26 -39.28 -8.86
C VAL A 586 -37.53 -40.72 -8.43
N PRO A 587 -38.74 -41.26 -8.68
CA PRO A 587 -39.05 -42.63 -8.33
C PRO A 587 -38.21 -43.59 -9.18
N LEU A 588 -37.69 -44.65 -8.55
CA LEU A 588 -36.94 -45.71 -9.23
C LEU A 588 -37.88 -46.76 -9.86
N HIS A 589 -39.00 -47.04 -9.19
CA HIS A 589 -40.00 -47.97 -9.69
C HIS A 589 -41.01 -47.27 -10.62
N GLY A 590 -41.18 -47.78 -11.84
CA GLY A 590 -42.13 -47.26 -12.83
C GLY A 590 -41.61 -46.08 -13.67
N ASN A 591 -40.31 -45.75 -13.59
CA ASN A 591 -39.70 -44.69 -14.38
C ASN A 591 -39.22 -45.22 -15.73
N ASN A 592 -39.71 -44.63 -16.82
CA ASN A 592 -39.41 -45.07 -18.19
C ASN A 592 -38.19 -44.36 -18.81
N ILE A 593 -37.51 -43.47 -18.07
CA ILE A 593 -36.37 -42.71 -18.56
C ILE A 593 -35.07 -43.43 -18.17
N GLU A 594 -34.41 -44.02 -19.15
CA GLU A 594 -33.18 -44.82 -19.00
C GLU A 594 -32.06 -44.09 -18.22
N TRP A 595 -31.92 -42.78 -18.44
CA TRP A 595 -30.91 -41.98 -17.75
C TRP A 595 -31.09 -41.98 -16.22
N PHE A 596 -32.32 -41.89 -15.73
CA PHE A 596 -32.60 -41.91 -14.29
C PHE A 596 -32.35 -43.29 -13.67
N VAL A 597 -32.68 -44.35 -14.39
CA VAL A 597 -32.40 -45.73 -13.96
C VAL A 597 -30.89 -45.94 -13.81
N ASN A 598 -30.11 -45.54 -14.82
CA ASN A 598 -28.65 -45.66 -14.80
C ASN A 598 -28.01 -44.86 -13.66
N GLN A 599 -28.45 -43.62 -13.43
CA GLN A 599 -27.99 -42.82 -12.28
C GLN A 599 -28.35 -43.48 -10.94
N GLY A 600 -29.53 -44.09 -10.84
CA GLY A 600 -29.97 -44.82 -9.67
C GLY A 600 -29.12 -46.03 -9.33
N ASP A 601 -28.78 -46.84 -10.32
CA ASP A 601 -27.93 -48.02 -10.13
C ASP A 601 -26.51 -47.63 -9.69
N MET A 602 -25.97 -46.54 -10.26
CA MET A 602 -24.67 -46.01 -9.83
C MET A 602 -24.71 -45.45 -8.40
N ILE A 603 -25.78 -44.74 -8.02
CA ILE A 603 -25.98 -44.25 -6.64
C ILE A 603 -26.07 -45.42 -5.66
N LYS A 604 -26.88 -46.44 -5.96
CA LYS A 604 -26.99 -47.63 -5.10
C LYS A 604 -25.63 -48.29 -4.87
N LYS A 605 -24.83 -48.41 -5.94
CA LYS A 605 -23.46 -48.94 -5.88
C LYS A 605 -22.49 -48.03 -5.10
N ALA A 606 -22.62 -46.72 -5.20
CA ALA A 606 -21.81 -45.78 -4.42
C ALA A 606 -22.16 -45.85 -2.94
N VAL A 607 -23.44 -45.77 -2.60
CA VAL A 607 -23.94 -45.81 -1.22
C VAL A 607 -23.62 -47.14 -0.56
N SER A 608 -23.70 -48.28 -1.25
CA SER A 608 -23.31 -49.58 -0.68
C SER A 608 -21.84 -49.66 -0.25
N ASN A 609 -20.98 -48.82 -0.84
CA ASN A 609 -19.56 -48.74 -0.52
C ASN A 609 -19.22 -47.69 0.55
N PHE A 610 -20.16 -46.82 0.93
CA PHE A 610 -19.93 -45.85 2.00
C PHE A 610 -19.80 -46.55 3.36
N PRO A 611 -19.07 -45.96 4.34
CA PRO A 611 -19.12 -46.42 5.73
C PRO A 611 -20.56 -46.52 6.27
N SER A 612 -20.83 -47.49 7.16
CA SER A 612 -22.19 -47.85 7.61
C SER A 612 -23.01 -46.64 8.09
N GLN A 613 -22.40 -45.72 8.84
CA GLN A 613 -23.06 -44.51 9.34
C GLN A 613 -23.67 -43.65 8.21
N TYR A 614 -22.97 -43.52 7.09
CA TYR A 614 -23.38 -42.70 5.95
C TYR A 614 -24.45 -43.42 5.11
N GLN A 615 -24.40 -44.76 5.04
CA GLN A 615 -25.45 -45.55 4.40
C GLN A 615 -26.77 -45.41 5.12
N ASP A 616 -26.75 -45.55 6.45
CA ASP A 616 -27.95 -45.49 7.29
C ASP A 616 -28.57 -44.09 7.25
N ASN A 617 -27.74 -43.05 7.28
CA ASN A 617 -28.20 -41.66 7.14
C ASN A 617 -28.87 -41.40 5.78
N TYR A 618 -28.25 -41.87 4.69
CA TYR A 618 -28.82 -41.72 3.35
C TYR A 618 -30.16 -42.46 3.22
N ARG A 619 -30.22 -43.72 3.67
CA ARG A 619 -31.46 -44.53 3.61
C ARG A 619 -32.59 -43.90 4.43
N ARG A 620 -32.30 -43.38 5.62
CA ARG A 620 -33.30 -42.67 6.44
C ARG A 620 -33.81 -41.40 5.78
N SER A 621 -32.98 -40.71 5.00
CA SER A 621 -33.32 -39.42 4.41
C SER A 621 -34.08 -39.52 3.08
N VAL A 622 -33.76 -40.52 2.25
CA VAL A 622 -34.34 -40.66 0.89
C VAL A 622 -35.36 -41.80 0.79
N GLY A 623 -35.21 -42.85 1.61
CA GLY A 623 -35.91 -44.12 1.44
C GLY A 623 -35.27 -45.01 0.37
N GLU A 624 -35.79 -46.23 0.19
CA GLU A 624 -35.19 -47.25 -0.70
C GLU A 624 -35.58 -47.11 -2.18
N ASN A 625 -36.70 -46.43 -2.46
CA ASN A 625 -37.34 -46.45 -3.78
C ASN A 625 -37.23 -45.14 -4.55
N ASN A 626 -36.53 -44.14 -4.01
CA ASN A 626 -36.42 -42.80 -4.58
C ASN A 626 -34.97 -42.41 -4.79
N LEU A 627 -34.74 -41.52 -5.76
CA LEU A 627 -33.52 -40.73 -5.90
C LEU A 627 -33.86 -39.26 -5.72
N ILE A 628 -32.88 -38.49 -5.28
CA ILE A 628 -33.00 -37.04 -5.22
C ILE A 628 -32.26 -36.43 -6.39
N ARG A 629 -32.96 -35.61 -7.17
CA ARG A 629 -32.36 -34.72 -8.16
C ARG A 629 -32.42 -33.29 -7.66
N CYS A 630 -31.25 -32.66 -7.56
CA CYS A 630 -31.10 -31.25 -7.25
C CYS A 630 -30.37 -30.55 -8.40
N SER A 631 -30.84 -29.39 -8.87
CA SER A 631 -30.12 -28.61 -9.89
C SER A 631 -28.68 -28.27 -9.45
N SER A 632 -28.43 -28.17 -8.13
CA SER A 632 -27.09 -28.01 -7.53
C SER A 632 -26.35 -26.77 -8.05
N GLU A 633 -27.10 -25.75 -8.43
CA GLU A 633 -26.60 -24.46 -8.91
C GLU A 633 -25.93 -23.64 -7.80
N ILE A 634 -26.31 -23.89 -6.54
CA ILE A 634 -25.76 -23.22 -5.36
C ILE A 634 -25.82 -24.13 -4.12
N PHE A 635 -24.73 -24.21 -3.37
CA PHE A 635 -24.68 -24.84 -2.06
C PHE A 635 -23.45 -24.40 -1.25
N TYR A 636 -23.54 -24.49 0.08
CA TYR A 636 -22.43 -24.19 0.99
C TYR A 636 -22.01 -25.41 1.81
N VAL A 637 -20.70 -25.65 1.87
CA VAL A 637 -20.06 -26.72 2.64
C VAL A 637 -19.20 -26.11 3.77
N PRO A 638 -19.62 -26.25 5.04
CA PRO A 638 -18.79 -25.90 6.20
C PRO A 638 -17.48 -26.67 6.25
N GLN A 639 -16.43 -26.04 6.79
CA GLN A 639 -15.11 -26.67 6.91
C GLN A 639 -15.13 -28.02 7.64
N ARG A 640 -16.04 -28.21 8.60
CA ARG A 640 -16.14 -29.48 9.35
C ARG A 640 -16.55 -30.68 8.49
N TYR A 641 -17.26 -30.44 7.37
CA TYR A 641 -17.76 -31.51 6.50
C TYR A 641 -16.88 -31.73 5.26
N THR A 642 -15.84 -30.93 5.04
CA THR A 642 -15.01 -31.05 3.82
C THR A 642 -14.22 -32.35 3.77
N ARG A 643 -13.79 -32.87 4.93
CA ARG A 643 -13.13 -34.18 5.03
C ARG A 643 -14.10 -35.31 4.68
N ASP A 644 -15.27 -35.34 5.32
CA ASP A 644 -16.29 -36.36 5.06
C ASP A 644 -16.73 -36.34 3.59
N PHE A 645 -16.97 -35.14 3.05
CA PHE A 645 -17.27 -34.95 1.62
C PHE A 645 -16.15 -35.54 0.75
N SER A 646 -14.89 -35.19 1.02
CA SER A 646 -13.75 -35.65 0.23
C SER A 646 -13.57 -37.17 0.30
N ASP A 647 -13.81 -37.77 1.46
CA ASP A 647 -13.68 -39.21 1.64
C ASP A 647 -14.80 -39.98 0.93
N LEU A 648 -16.04 -39.49 0.98
CA LEU A 648 -17.14 -40.07 0.20
C LEU A 648 -16.92 -39.91 -1.32
N VAL A 649 -16.40 -38.76 -1.78
CA VAL A 649 -16.03 -38.56 -3.18
C VAL A 649 -14.97 -39.57 -3.64
N LYS A 650 -13.98 -39.88 -2.79
CA LYS A 650 -12.99 -40.93 -3.10
C LYS A 650 -13.64 -42.31 -3.25
N VAL A 651 -14.66 -42.63 -2.44
CA VAL A 651 -15.39 -43.92 -2.52
C VAL A 651 -16.21 -44.03 -3.80
N ILE A 652 -16.78 -42.92 -4.30
CA ILE A 652 -17.49 -42.91 -5.60
C ILE A 652 -16.55 -43.32 -6.75
N GLY A 653 -15.28 -42.91 -6.68
CA GLY A 653 -14.23 -43.32 -7.61
C GLY A 653 -14.58 -43.00 -9.07
N SER A 654 -14.55 -44.02 -9.92
CA SER A 654 -14.76 -43.89 -11.36
C SER A 654 -16.24 -43.90 -11.79
N LEU A 655 -17.20 -43.95 -10.86
CA LEU A 655 -18.62 -43.93 -11.21
C LEU A 655 -19.00 -42.57 -11.82
N ASP A 656 -19.78 -42.59 -12.91
CA ASP A 656 -20.20 -41.41 -13.66
C ASP A 656 -21.54 -40.86 -13.18
N ILE A 657 -21.62 -40.61 -11.87
CA ILE A 657 -22.79 -40.00 -11.25
C ILE A 657 -22.77 -38.52 -11.58
N HIS A 658 -23.83 -38.02 -12.21
CA HIS A 658 -23.97 -36.63 -12.61
C HIS A 658 -24.07 -35.72 -11.36
N HIS A 659 -23.52 -34.51 -11.45
CA HIS A 659 -23.42 -33.54 -10.35
C HIS A 659 -24.76 -33.30 -9.65
N SER A 660 -25.85 -33.19 -10.42
CA SER A 660 -27.23 -33.01 -9.91
C SER A 660 -27.77 -34.14 -9.03
N PHE A 661 -27.12 -35.30 -9.05
CA PHE A 661 -27.44 -36.48 -8.26
C PHE A 661 -26.38 -36.76 -7.19
N ALA A 662 -25.11 -36.55 -7.52
CA ALA A 662 -24.00 -36.78 -6.61
C ALA A 662 -24.03 -35.83 -5.41
N VAL A 663 -24.29 -34.53 -5.62
CA VAL A 663 -24.34 -33.52 -4.56
C VAL A 663 -25.41 -33.82 -3.50
N PRO A 664 -26.70 -34.03 -3.86
CA PRO A 664 -27.70 -34.40 -2.86
C PRO A 664 -27.41 -35.75 -2.21
N MET A 665 -26.87 -36.73 -2.95
CA MET A 665 -26.45 -38.01 -2.35
C MET A 665 -25.39 -37.82 -1.27
N LEU A 666 -24.33 -37.04 -1.55
CA LEU A 666 -23.25 -36.77 -0.60
C LEU A 666 -23.78 -36.05 0.65
N PHE A 667 -24.59 -35.00 0.49
CA PHE A 667 -25.08 -34.24 1.63
C PHE A 667 -26.06 -35.02 2.51
N LEU A 668 -26.96 -35.81 1.92
CA LEU A 668 -27.91 -36.65 2.66
C LEU A 668 -27.25 -37.88 3.29
N ALA A 669 -26.07 -38.28 2.79
CA ALA A 669 -25.24 -39.28 3.45
C ALA A 669 -24.52 -38.66 4.66
N ILE A 670 -23.91 -37.48 4.50
CA ILE A 670 -23.13 -36.79 5.55
C ILE A 670 -23.99 -36.44 6.77
N ASP A 671 -25.17 -35.86 6.56
CA ASP A 671 -26.03 -35.42 7.66
C ASP A 671 -27.51 -35.42 7.29
N SER A 672 -28.38 -35.36 8.30
CA SER A 672 -29.83 -35.38 8.12
C SER A 672 -30.37 -33.99 7.71
N PRO A 673 -31.43 -33.92 6.89
CA PRO A 673 -32.11 -32.67 6.55
C PRO A 673 -32.52 -31.78 7.73
N SER A 674 -32.77 -32.36 8.91
CA SER A 674 -33.10 -31.61 10.13
C SER A 674 -31.91 -30.82 10.70
N ASN A 675 -30.68 -31.20 10.35
CA ASN A 675 -29.43 -30.56 10.82
C ASN A 675 -28.87 -29.52 9.84
N PHE A 676 -29.44 -29.43 8.63
CA PHE A 676 -29.08 -28.39 7.67
C PHE A 676 -29.59 -27.01 8.12
N GLU A 677 -29.06 -25.95 7.52
CA GLU A 677 -29.52 -24.59 7.81
C GLU A 677 -30.93 -24.38 7.25
N SER A 678 -31.91 -24.21 8.14
CA SER A 678 -33.32 -24.16 7.76
C SER A 678 -33.74 -22.84 7.12
N LYS A 679 -32.93 -21.77 7.26
CA LYS A 679 -33.23 -20.43 6.72
C LYS A 679 -32.46 -20.12 5.45
N ALA A 680 -31.32 -20.76 5.20
CA ALA A 680 -30.49 -20.47 4.04
C ALA A 680 -31.07 -21.09 2.77
N LEU A 681 -30.97 -20.37 1.65
CA LEU A 681 -31.38 -20.83 0.31
C LEU A 681 -32.86 -21.26 0.16
N THR A 682 -33.73 -20.93 1.12
CA THR A 682 -35.18 -21.21 1.03
C THR A 682 -35.93 -20.24 0.13
N LYS A 683 -35.53 -18.96 0.10
CA LYS A 683 -36.07 -17.93 -0.82
C LYS A 683 -35.28 -17.90 -2.13
N LEU A 684 -35.33 -18.99 -2.89
CA LEU A 684 -34.69 -19.09 -4.21
C LEU A 684 -35.70 -18.78 -5.31
N VAL A 685 -35.40 -17.82 -6.19
CA VAL A 685 -36.19 -17.63 -7.42
C VAL A 685 -35.62 -18.59 -8.47
N TYR A 686 -36.35 -19.65 -8.78
CA TYR A 686 -35.94 -20.67 -9.75
C TYR A 686 -36.96 -20.79 -10.88
N ARG A 687 -36.58 -20.36 -12.10
CA ARG A 687 -37.45 -20.38 -13.29
C ARG A 687 -36.74 -21.01 -14.49
N ALA A 688 -36.61 -22.34 -14.49
CA ALA A 688 -35.83 -23.06 -15.50
C ALA A 688 -36.35 -22.90 -16.95
N ASP A 689 -37.67 -22.74 -17.14
CA ASP A 689 -38.33 -22.78 -18.45
C ASP A 689 -38.78 -21.39 -18.95
N LEU A 690 -37.86 -20.42 -18.98
CA LEU A 690 -38.17 -19.07 -19.47
C LEU A 690 -37.96 -18.92 -20.98
N PRO A 691 -38.85 -18.19 -21.69
CA PRO A 691 -38.63 -17.80 -23.08
C PRO A 691 -37.32 -17.02 -23.27
N SER A 692 -36.68 -17.19 -24.42
CA SER A 692 -35.38 -16.59 -24.76
C SER A 692 -35.32 -15.06 -24.59
N ASP A 693 -36.46 -14.38 -24.75
CA ASP A 693 -36.58 -12.91 -24.75
C ASP A 693 -36.86 -12.32 -23.35
N THR A 694 -36.82 -13.13 -22.29
CA THR A 694 -37.11 -12.66 -20.92
C THR A 694 -36.00 -11.73 -20.41
N THR A 695 -36.37 -10.51 -19.99
CA THR A 695 -35.43 -9.49 -19.50
C THR A 695 -35.03 -9.71 -18.03
N LEU A 696 -33.80 -9.33 -17.68
CA LEU A 696 -33.26 -9.41 -16.32
C LEU A 696 -34.19 -8.79 -15.27
N SER A 697 -34.77 -7.63 -15.57
CA SER A 697 -35.68 -6.89 -14.68
C SER A 697 -36.96 -7.66 -14.33
N THR A 698 -37.32 -8.68 -15.11
CA THR A 698 -38.52 -9.50 -14.92
C THR A 698 -38.26 -10.72 -14.03
N ILE A 699 -36.99 -11.09 -13.85
CA ILE A 699 -36.55 -12.29 -13.13
C ILE A 699 -35.86 -11.91 -11.82
N TYR A 700 -35.01 -10.87 -11.84
CA TYR A 700 -34.19 -10.48 -10.71
C TYR A 700 -35.00 -9.76 -9.61
N THR A 701 -34.71 -10.11 -8.36
CA THR A 701 -35.22 -9.44 -7.16
C THR A 701 -34.15 -9.42 -6.08
N THR A 702 -34.10 -8.34 -5.30
CA THR A 702 -33.14 -8.17 -4.19
C THR A 702 -33.55 -8.90 -2.92
N GLU A 703 -34.79 -9.35 -2.80
CA GLU A 703 -35.32 -10.03 -1.60
C GLU A 703 -35.01 -11.53 -1.56
N ALA A 704 -34.66 -12.12 -2.71
CA ALA A 704 -34.30 -13.53 -2.81
C ALA A 704 -32.88 -13.80 -2.31
N HIS A 705 -32.62 -14.99 -1.79
CA HIS A 705 -31.27 -15.44 -1.42
C HIS A 705 -30.39 -15.64 -2.66
N ALA A 706 -30.97 -16.18 -3.72
CA ALA A 706 -30.35 -16.29 -5.03
C ALA A 706 -31.42 -16.33 -6.14
N VAL A 707 -31.00 -16.04 -7.38
CA VAL A 707 -31.89 -15.93 -8.55
C VAL A 707 -31.32 -16.73 -9.71
N TYR A 708 -32.16 -17.57 -10.32
CA TYR A 708 -31.86 -18.37 -11.51
C TYR A 708 -33.05 -18.45 -12.47
N PRO A 709 -32.80 -18.41 -13.80
CA PRO A 709 -31.51 -18.16 -14.46
C PRO A 709 -31.26 -16.67 -14.70
N VAL A 710 -30.01 -16.25 -14.54
CA VAL A 710 -29.50 -14.95 -15.01
C VAL A 710 -28.43 -15.19 -16.05
N LYS A 711 -28.59 -14.66 -17.27
CA LYS A 711 -27.61 -14.82 -18.35
C LYS A 711 -26.74 -13.57 -18.44
N VAL A 712 -25.43 -13.72 -18.23
CA VAL A 712 -24.42 -12.67 -18.43
C VAL A 712 -23.50 -13.11 -19.56
N GLN A 713 -23.73 -12.58 -20.77
CA GLN A 713 -22.99 -13.01 -21.98
C GLN A 713 -21.90 -12.02 -22.41
N ASN A 714 -21.94 -10.79 -21.89
CA ASN A 714 -21.04 -9.71 -22.23
C ASN A 714 -21.01 -8.66 -21.11
N GLU A 715 -20.09 -7.70 -21.21
CA GLU A 715 -19.92 -6.59 -20.26
C GLU A 715 -21.21 -5.79 -20.06
N MET A 716 -22.01 -5.56 -21.11
CA MET A 716 -23.27 -4.80 -20.98
C MET A 716 -24.32 -5.54 -20.14
N ASP A 717 -24.38 -6.86 -20.24
CA ASP A 717 -25.26 -7.67 -19.39
C ASP A 717 -24.76 -7.74 -17.95
N PHE A 718 -23.44 -7.73 -17.74
CA PHE A 718 -22.85 -7.59 -16.41
C PHE A 718 -23.18 -6.23 -15.79
N VAL A 719 -23.05 -5.13 -16.55
CA VAL A 719 -23.45 -3.78 -16.12
C VAL A 719 -24.94 -3.73 -15.74
N LYS A 720 -25.83 -4.38 -16.51
CA LYS A 720 -27.26 -4.47 -16.14
C LYS A 720 -27.46 -5.25 -14.84
N LEU A 721 -26.71 -6.34 -14.65
CA LEU A 721 -26.73 -7.12 -13.42
C LEU A 721 -26.27 -6.28 -12.23
N ILE A 722 -25.14 -5.58 -12.34
CA ILE A 722 -24.64 -4.70 -11.29
C ILE A 722 -25.67 -3.63 -10.92
N ARG A 723 -26.30 -2.97 -11.91
CA ARG A 723 -27.36 -1.98 -11.65
C ARG A 723 -28.56 -2.58 -10.93
N ALA A 724 -28.92 -3.84 -11.23
CA ALA A 724 -30.02 -4.53 -10.56
C ALA A 724 -29.64 -4.91 -9.12
N MET A 725 -28.42 -5.43 -8.90
CA MET A 725 -27.91 -5.78 -7.58
C MET A 725 -27.62 -4.56 -6.70
N ALA A 726 -27.37 -3.40 -7.31
CA ALA A 726 -27.12 -2.14 -6.59
C ALA A 726 -28.31 -1.69 -5.73
N LEU A 727 -29.51 -2.18 -6.00
CA LEU A 727 -30.67 -1.97 -5.14
C LEU A 727 -30.55 -2.70 -3.78
N GLY A 728 -29.69 -3.72 -3.68
CA GLY A 728 -29.39 -4.47 -2.46
C GLY A 728 -28.00 -4.15 -1.86
N ASP A 729 -27.00 -3.88 -2.71
CA ASP A 729 -25.71 -3.30 -2.31
C ASP A 729 -25.39 -2.06 -3.17
N PRO A 730 -25.71 -0.85 -2.69
CA PRO A 730 -25.45 0.39 -3.42
C PRO A 730 -24.01 0.57 -3.88
N PHE A 731 -23.02 -0.01 -3.19
CA PHE A 731 -21.61 0.09 -3.55
C PHE A 731 -21.25 -0.67 -4.82
N LEU A 732 -22.08 -1.59 -5.30
CA LEU A 732 -21.81 -2.27 -6.57
C LEU A 732 -21.77 -1.30 -7.75
N MET A 733 -22.39 -0.12 -7.66
CA MET A 733 -22.30 0.91 -8.71
C MET A 733 -20.88 1.43 -8.94
N GLU A 734 -19.94 1.26 -8.01
CA GLU A 734 -18.51 1.59 -8.22
C GLU A 734 -17.82 0.67 -9.24
N LEU A 735 -18.43 -0.47 -9.59
CA LEU A 735 -17.89 -1.44 -10.55
C LEU A 735 -18.26 -1.11 -12.01
N VAL A 736 -19.07 -0.08 -12.25
CA VAL A 736 -19.70 0.24 -13.56
C VAL A 736 -19.48 1.67 -13.99
#